data_AF-A0A1I2IYL0-F1
#
_entry.id   AF-A0A1I2IYL0-F1
#
_cell.length_a   1.000
_cell.length_b   1.000
_cell.length_c   1.000
_cell.angle_alpha   90.00
_cell.angle_beta   90.00
_cell.angle_gamma   90.00
#
_symmetry.space_group_name_H-M   'P 1'
#
loop_
_entity.id
_entity.type
_entity.pdbx_description
1 polymer ?
#
loop_
_entity_poly.entity_id
_entity_poly.type
_entity_poly.pdbx_seq_one_letter_code
_entity_poly.pdbx_strand_id
1 'polypeptide(L)'
;MKYQNVREGEIKNKVAQDYFWIYDCTKEIGNIDFCVGMHQSQKGLAEQESLLWAEAKKGSSDIYKSIVQLILTIGKARTFDKYLPPTFLGAFDAEKIAFIPYNDIQEIFYLNDFNWNVTPSNYDTKEFKLIHEKVKTVIDNQALLFNFLKDDQEIKKFIKNNFTVSKFGLTKTKIDKNNFISVFNKWLQIVKPTIIMNWEMAKQKSIIEADFYLADLISSENQTLKEKLFVILKKDIYELDKRLNDMGMFDIIYTKFKDNQVAHTQFWNRYERPPKEEYWDYIVERRDLLVPQDVRERKGSFFTPQIWVELSQKYLADVLGVDWQDEYYIWDCAAGTGNLLAGLTNKYHIWASTLDKQDVEVMKDRIQNGANLLQDNVFQFDFLNDEFAPKSKGGKMPDNLYNIISHPEKRKKLVIYINPPYAEAGSTKQRAGTGKNKRKLTVENKVYQRYKELISKASNELFAQFLIRISQEIPNCKIGNFSKIKILQSANFSQFREVFRFKLKKIFLVPSHTFDNVSGKFPIGFFVWDGMYSEEFQEIEADVFDTFGKKIGVKSVFSLNRFIPLSSFGKEEPNGNGNTEYIGHFAARGNDFQNQNAVFIDNITKQWKGGGVHILISSKNLHKVAISFAVRHCIEATWLNDRDQFLHPNDGWQKDIEFQNDCLAFTLFHSQNRISSKEGTNHWIPFTEQEVNARAMFESNFMSKYIKGKLKPNGNGTLLEPEKIRTTPLDFSPEATSVFNAGLELWKYYHRQENCDVNASLYDIRVYFQGRNEAGKMNNKSADETYHQFMADLRKALKLLAQKIEPKVYEYAFLKQ
;
A
#
# COMPACT_ATOMS: atom_id res chain seq x y z
N MET A 1 24.76 -35.37 17.64
CA MET A 1 23.47 -35.70 17.00
C MET A 1 23.02 -37.09 17.45
N LYS A 2 21.75 -37.26 17.82
CA LYS A 2 21.18 -38.56 18.25
C LYS A 2 20.97 -39.52 17.06
N TYR A 3 20.62 -38.99 15.89
CA TYR A 3 20.34 -39.80 14.68
C TYR A 3 21.38 -39.56 13.59
N GLN A 4 22.38 -40.44 13.45
CA GLN A 4 23.47 -40.27 12.47
C GLN A 4 23.17 -40.97 11.13
N ASN A 5 23.50 -40.33 10.00
CA ASN A 5 23.38 -40.87 8.64
C ASN A 5 21.97 -41.33 8.20
N VAL A 6 20.93 -40.79 8.83
CA VAL A 6 19.53 -41.12 8.60
C VAL A 6 18.94 -40.24 7.48
N ARG A 7 18.06 -40.80 6.62
CA ARG A 7 17.30 -39.98 5.63
C ARG A 7 16.21 -39.18 6.34
N GLU A 8 15.78 -38.05 5.77
CA GLU A 8 14.79 -37.16 6.42
C GLU A 8 13.49 -37.88 6.82
N GLY A 9 12.92 -38.71 5.94
CA GLY A 9 11.74 -39.52 6.27
C GLY A 9 11.96 -40.56 7.37
N GLU A 10 13.19 -41.05 7.54
CA GLU A 10 13.53 -42.00 8.60
C GLU A 10 13.74 -41.27 9.95
N ILE A 11 14.14 -39.99 9.95
CA ILE A 11 14.17 -39.16 11.16
C ILE A 11 12.74 -38.92 11.70
N LYS A 12 11.78 -38.62 10.82
CA LYS A 12 10.36 -38.46 11.19
C LYS A 12 9.83 -39.69 11.95
N ASN A 13 10.11 -40.89 11.42
CA ASN A 13 9.70 -42.15 12.04
C ASN A 13 10.39 -42.40 13.40
N LYS A 14 11.68 -42.11 13.51
CA LYS A 14 12.42 -42.28 14.78
C LYS A 14 11.95 -41.30 15.85
N VAL A 15 11.70 -40.02 15.50
CA VAL A 15 11.17 -39.03 16.44
C VAL A 15 9.74 -39.39 16.88
N ALA A 16 8.90 -39.88 15.95
CA ALA A 16 7.59 -40.42 16.29
C ALA A 16 7.69 -41.56 17.31
N GLN A 17 8.57 -42.53 17.07
CA GLN A 17 8.75 -43.69 17.95
C GLN A 17 9.36 -43.33 19.32
N ASP A 18 10.34 -42.42 19.35
CA ASP A 18 11.08 -42.11 20.57
C ASP A 18 10.28 -41.20 21.53
N TYR A 19 9.48 -40.28 20.98
CA TYR A 19 8.88 -39.19 21.76
C TYR A 19 7.35 -39.09 21.63
N PHE A 20 6.76 -39.56 20.52
CA PHE A 20 5.33 -39.40 20.24
C PHE A 20 4.59 -40.73 20.01
N TRP A 21 5.13 -41.86 20.49
CA TRP A 21 4.64 -43.21 20.18
C TRP A 21 3.20 -43.50 20.62
N ILE A 22 2.67 -42.73 21.57
CA ILE A 22 1.27 -42.82 22.05
C ILE A 22 0.29 -42.03 21.18
N TYR A 23 0.78 -41.27 20.20
CA TYR A 23 0.00 -40.39 19.33
C TYR A 23 0.01 -40.87 17.88
N ASP A 24 -0.99 -40.44 17.12
CA ASP A 24 -1.05 -40.68 15.68
C ASP A 24 -0.13 -39.70 14.95
N CYS A 25 1.00 -40.22 14.46
CA CYS A 25 1.96 -39.48 13.64
C CYS A 25 1.88 -39.81 12.14
N THR A 26 0.84 -40.54 11.70
CA THR A 26 0.75 -41.04 10.32
C THR A 26 0.04 -40.09 9.36
N LYS A 27 -0.50 -38.99 9.88
CA LYS A 27 -1.35 -38.06 9.13
C LYS A 27 -0.55 -37.06 8.30
N GLU A 28 -0.97 -36.88 7.06
CA GLU A 28 -0.44 -35.84 6.17
C GLU A 28 -1.37 -34.63 6.11
N ILE A 29 -0.86 -33.42 6.37
CA ILE A 29 -1.60 -32.15 6.31
C ILE A 29 -0.93 -31.24 5.28
N GLY A 30 -1.40 -31.29 4.04
CA GLY A 30 -0.83 -30.49 2.95
C GLY A 30 0.67 -30.71 2.80
N ASN A 31 1.45 -29.62 2.83
CA ASN A 31 2.92 -29.66 2.73
C ASN A 31 3.62 -29.62 4.10
N ILE A 32 2.92 -29.96 5.18
CA ILE A 32 3.52 -30.02 6.53
C ILE A 32 4.21 -31.38 6.69
N ASP A 33 5.46 -31.34 7.13
CA ASP A 33 6.33 -32.52 7.17
C ASP A 33 5.98 -33.56 8.21
N PHE A 34 5.49 -33.13 9.37
CA PHE A 34 5.21 -33.97 10.52
C PHE A 34 3.99 -33.44 11.27
N CYS A 35 3.04 -34.32 11.56
CA CYS A 35 1.82 -33.99 12.31
C CYS A 35 1.67 -34.99 13.45
N VAL A 36 1.42 -34.49 14.66
CA VAL A 36 1.05 -35.31 15.82
C VAL A 36 -0.42 -35.05 16.11
N GLY A 37 -1.26 -36.08 16.05
CA GLY A 37 -2.67 -36.02 16.40
C GLY A 37 -3.08 -37.14 17.36
N MET A 38 -4.32 -37.12 17.83
CA MET A 38 -4.87 -38.22 18.64
C MET A 38 -5.28 -39.41 17.75
N HIS A 39 -5.05 -40.64 18.21
CA HIS A 39 -5.57 -41.84 17.56
C HIS A 39 -7.11 -41.86 17.59
N GLN A 40 -7.76 -42.05 16.44
CA GLN A 40 -9.22 -42.19 16.36
C GLN A 40 -9.66 -43.66 16.41
N SER A 41 -10.75 -43.93 17.12
CA SER A 41 -11.40 -45.25 17.13
C SER A 41 -12.49 -45.42 16.05
N GLN A 42 -12.97 -44.37 15.38
CA GLN A 42 -13.98 -44.47 14.32
C GLN A 42 -13.85 -43.40 13.22
N LYS A 43 -13.89 -43.85 11.95
CA LYS A 43 -14.03 -43.00 10.75
C LYS A 43 -15.45 -42.45 10.69
N GLY A 44 -15.67 -41.17 11.02
CA GLY A 44 -16.98 -40.59 10.73
C GLY A 44 -17.25 -39.15 11.14
N LEU A 45 -17.00 -38.72 12.39
CA LEU A 45 -17.77 -37.58 12.92
C LEU A 45 -17.04 -36.56 13.83
N ALA A 46 -15.70 -36.54 13.89
CA ALA A 46 -14.97 -35.46 14.56
C ALA A 46 -13.75 -35.02 13.75
N GLU A 47 -13.63 -33.72 13.47
CA GLU A 47 -12.40 -33.13 12.94
C GLU A 47 -11.26 -33.42 13.92
N GLN A 48 -10.26 -34.18 13.48
CA GLN A 48 -9.21 -34.71 14.34
C GLN A 48 -8.30 -33.57 14.82
N GLU A 49 -8.27 -33.35 16.14
CA GLU A 49 -7.43 -32.38 16.83
C GLU A 49 -5.94 -32.71 16.58
N SER A 50 -5.22 -31.75 15.98
CA SER A 50 -3.76 -31.84 15.85
C SER A 50 -3.14 -31.20 17.09
N LEU A 51 -2.08 -31.80 17.63
CA LEU A 51 -1.35 -31.27 18.79
C LEU A 51 -0.07 -30.55 18.35
N LEU A 52 0.58 -31.05 17.29
CA LEU A 52 1.78 -30.45 16.71
C LEU A 52 1.75 -30.53 15.19
N TRP A 53 2.07 -29.41 14.55
CA TRP A 53 2.56 -29.40 13.17
C TRP A 53 4.04 -29.03 13.20
N ALA A 54 4.89 -29.78 12.50
CA ALA A 54 6.32 -29.56 12.52
C ALA A 54 6.99 -29.71 11.15
N GLU A 55 8.06 -28.94 10.95
CA GLU A 55 9.03 -29.11 9.85
C GLU A 55 10.14 -30.07 10.29
N ALA A 56 10.55 -31.00 9.43
CA ALA A 56 11.63 -31.93 9.75
C ALA A 56 12.82 -31.73 8.80
N LYS A 57 14.05 -31.68 9.33
CA LYS A 57 15.27 -31.52 8.52
C LYS A 57 16.25 -32.67 8.70
N LYS A 58 16.97 -33.00 7.62
CA LYS A 58 18.10 -33.94 7.68
C LYS A 58 19.33 -33.30 8.33
N GLY A 59 20.06 -34.07 9.13
CA GLY A 59 21.33 -33.64 9.73
C GLY A 59 21.12 -32.61 10.84
N SER A 60 22.09 -31.73 11.08
CA SER A 60 21.93 -30.59 12.00
C SER A 60 21.55 -29.35 11.17
N SER A 61 20.50 -28.63 11.59
CA SER A 61 19.94 -27.50 10.85
C SER A 61 19.70 -26.28 11.75
N ASP A 62 19.37 -25.16 11.11
CA ASP A 62 18.87 -23.98 11.80
C ASP A 62 17.36 -24.16 12.08
N ILE A 63 17.06 -24.52 13.33
CA ILE A 63 15.70 -24.82 13.78
C ILE A 63 14.79 -23.60 13.72
N TYR A 64 15.31 -22.40 13.99
CA TYR A 64 14.53 -21.16 13.88
C TYR A 64 14.08 -20.95 12.43
N LYS A 65 14.99 -21.13 11.47
CA LYS A 65 14.65 -21.05 10.04
C LYS A 65 13.64 -22.11 9.61
N SER A 66 13.71 -23.31 10.21
CA SER A 66 12.80 -24.41 9.91
C SER A 66 11.38 -24.13 10.42
N ILE A 67 11.22 -23.51 11.59
CA ILE A 67 9.91 -23.06 12.10
C ILE A 67 9.36 -21.92 11.25
N VAL A 68 10.21 -20.99 10.80
CA VAL A 68 9.78 -19.92 9.88
C VAL A 68 9.26 -20.51 8.56
N GLN A 69 9.95 -21.52 8.01
CA GLN A 69 9.51 -22.24 6.83
C GLN A 69 8.12 -22.84 7.02
N LEU A 70 7.88 -23.50 8.17
CA LEU A 70 6.58 -24.05 8.51
C LEU A 70 5.48 -22.99 8.55
N ILE A 71 5.72 -21.85 9.21
CA ILE A 71 4.75 -20.75 9.32
C ILE A 71 4.42 -20.18 7.93
N LEU A 72 5.43 -19.97 7.08
CA LEU A 72 5.23 -19.53 5.69
C LEU A 72 4.41 -20.55 4.89
N THR A 73 4.70 -21.84 5.05
CA THR A 73 3.95 -22.93 4.41
C THR A 73 2.48 -22.95 4.85
N ILE A 74 2.22 -22.81 6.15
CA ILE A 74 0.86 -22.77 6.73
C ILE A 74 0.08 -21.57 6.19
N GLY A 75 0.66 -20.37 6.22
CA GLY A 75 -0.04 -19.17 5.78
C GLY A 75 -0.23 -19.08 4.27
N LYS A 76 0.74 -19.57 3.47
CA LYS A 76 0.58 -19.70 2.01
C LYS A 76 -0.58 -20.61 1.62
N ALA A 77 -0.71 -21.75 2.30
CA ALA A 77 -1.78 -22.70 2.04
C ALA A 77 -3.11 -22.34 2.74
N ARG A 78 -3.10 -21.35 3.63
CA ARG A 78 -4.16 -21.04 4.60
C ARG A 78 -4.67 -22.30 5.30
N THR A 79 -3.75 -23.12 5.81
CA THR A 79 -4.06 -24.44 6.39
C THR A 79 -5.08 -24.35 7.53
N PHE A 80 -5.05 -23.26 8.30
CA PHE A 80 -5.95 -22.97 9.42
C PHE A 80 -7.42 -22.71 9.02
N ASP A 81 -7.72 -22.49 7.74
CA ASP A 81 -9.10 -22.43 7.26
C ASP A 81 -9.74 -23.81 7.09
N LYS A 82 -8.90 -24.82 6.81
CA LYS A 82 -9.33 -26.19 6.48
C LYS A 82 -9.21 -27.12 7.67
N TYR A 83 -8.18 -26.93 8.50
CA TYR A 83 -7.87 -27.77 9.65
C TYR A 83 -7.86 -26.92 10.92
N LEU A 84 -8.25 -27.53 12.04
CA LEU A 84 -8.10 -26.89 13.36
C LEU A 84 -6.61 -26.66 13.63
N PRO A 85 -6.20 -25.43 14.03
CA PRO A 85 -4.83 -25.16 14.41
C PRO A 85 -4.35 -26.06 15.55
N PRO A 86 -3.07 -26.46 15.57
CA PRO A 86 -2.52 -27.27 16.64
C PRO A 86 -2.23 -26.43 17.88
N THR A 87 -1.98 -27.09 19.02
CA THR A 87 -1.50 -26.42 20.23
C THR A 87 -0.11 -25.81 20.01
N PHE A 88 0.77 -26.54 19.32
CA PHE A 88 2.13 -26.12 19.02
C PHE A 88 2.43 -26.20 17.53
N LEU A 89 3.26 -25.27 17.05
CA LEU A 89 4.11 -25.53 15.89
C LEU A 89 5.50 -25.96 16.36
N GLY A 90 6.30 -26.53 15.48
CA GLY A 90 7.67 -26.89 15.83
C GLY A 90 8.56 -27.18 14.64
N ALA A 91 9.82 -27.50 14.92
CA ALA A 91 10.71 -28.12 13.96
C ALA A 91 11.71 -29.02 14.67
N PHE A 92 12.19 -30.05 13.99
CA PHE A 92 13.24 -30.92 14.50
C PHE A 92 14.21 -31.36 13.41
N ASP A 93 15.41 -31.73 13.85
CA ASP A 93 16.48 -32.25 13.01
C ASP A 93 17.09 -33.52 13.63
N ALA A 94 18.32 -33.91 13.28
CA ALA A 94 18.98 -35.09 13.86
C ALA A 94 19.51 -34.90 15.30
N GLU A 95 19.50 -33.67 15.80
CA GLU A 95 20.15 -33.25 17.04
C GLU A 95 19.17 -32.66 18.07
N LYS A 96 18.15 -31.93 17.62
CA LYS A 96 17.32 -31.07 18.47
C LYS A 96 15.89 -30.93 17.93
N ILE A 97 14.99 -30.50 18.81
CA ILE A 97 13.59 -30.18 18.54
C ILE A 97 13.22 -28.87 19.23
N ALA A 98 12.41 -28.04 18.58
CA ALA A 98 11.80 -26.87 19.21
C ALA A 98 10.30 -26.80 19.00
N PHE A 99 9.63 -26.14 19.93
CA PHE A 99 8.19 -25.90 19.94
C PHE A 99 7.90 -24.40 20.02
N ILE A 100 6.75 -23.98 19.49
CA ILE A 100 6.21 -22.64 19.64
C ILE A 100 4.70 -22.72 19.84
N PRO A 101 4.13 -22.12 20.90
CA PRO A 101 2.68 -22.05 21.09
C PRO A 101 2.01 -21.36 19.91
N TYR A 102 0.93 -21.93 19.39
CA TYR A 102 0.26 -21.38 18.20
C TYR A 102 -0.32 -19.98 18.46
N ASN A 103 -0.87 -19.72 19.66
CA ASN A 103 -1.41 -18.42 20.07
C ASN A 103 -0.38 -17.28 20.01
N ASP A 104 0.89 -17.54 20.29
CA ASP A 104 1.93 -16.51 20.31
C ASP A 104 2.28 -16.02 18.89
N ILE A 105 1.96 -16.81 17.87
CA ILE A 105 2.22 -16.50 16.46
C ILE A 105 0.96 -16.29 15.63
N GLN A 106 -0.23 -16.64 16.13
CA GLN A 106 -1.45 -16.71 15.33
C GLN A 106 -1.79 -15.40 14.61
N GLU A 107 -1.44 -14.27 15.23
CA GLU A 107 -1.66 -12.92 14.69
C GLU A 107 -0.96 -12.69 13.36
N ILE A 108 0.19 -13.35 13.13
CA ILE A 108 0.97 -13.25 11.90
C ILE A 108 0.12 -13.70 10.71
N PHE A 109 -0.70 -14.73 10.88
CA PHE A 109 -1.56 -15.28 9.82
C PHE A 109 -2.64 -14.31 9.35
N TYR A 110 -2.90 -13.25 10.11
CA TYR A 110 -3.94 -12.25 9.83
C TYR A 110 -3.34 -10.85 9.55
N LEU A 111 -2.03 -10.76 9.30
CA LEU A 111 -1.40 -9.52 8.84
C LEU A 111 -1.81 -9.19 7.41
N ASN A 112 -2.34 -7.99 7.21
CA ASN A 112 -2.90 -7.54 5.92
C ASN A 112 -1.83 -7.25 4.84
N ASP A 113 -0.57 -6.96 5.23
CA ASP A 113 0.57 -6.63 4.34
C ASP A 113 1.65 -7.73 4.35
N PHE A 114 1.24 -8.99 4.46
CA PHE A 114 2.15 -10.14 4.46
C PHE A 114 2.11 -10.89 3.12
N ASN A 115 3.20 -10.90 2.36
CA ASN A 115 3.25 -11.62 1.09
C ASN A 115 3.45 -13.13 1.31
N TRP A 116 2.35 -13.87 1.40
CA TRP A 116 2.38 -15.32 1.55
C TRP A 116 2.95 -16.10 0.35
N ASN A 117 3.20 -15.44 -0.79
CA ASN A 117 3.73 -16.12 -1.98
C ASN A 117 5.26 -16.22 -2.01
N VAL A 118 5.96 -15.70 -1.00
CA VAL A 118 7.41 -15.87 -0.89
C VAL A 118 7.80 -17.35 -0.79
N THR A 119 8.95 -17.69 -1.35
CA THR A 119 9.50 -19.04 -1.23
C THR A 119 9.94 -19.26 0.21
N PRO A 120 9.43 -20.27 0.95
CA PRO A 120 9.79 -20.50 2.36
C PRO A 120 11.29 -20.67 2.61
N SER A 121 12.05 -21.17 1.63
CA SER A 121 13.51 -21.32 1.70
C SER A 121 14.31 -20.05 1.37
N ASN A 122 13.66 -18.94 1.00
CA ASN A 122 14.34 -17.69 0.73
C ASN A 122 14.48 -16.84 2.00
N TYR A 123 15.64 -16.98 2.65
CA TYR A 123 15.98 -16.35 3.93
C TYR A 123 16.16 -14.83 3.86
N ASP A 124 16.29 -14.26 2.66
CA ASP A 124 16.55 -12.83 2.48
C ASP A 124 15.29 -11.97 2.42
N THR A 125 14.13 -12.61 2.29
CA THR A 125 12.82 -11.93 2.18
C THR A 125 12.44 -11.21 3.47
N LYS A 126 11.67 -10.12 3.33
CA LYS A 126 11.11 -9.33 4.43
C LYS A 126 10.26 -10.20 5.36
N GLU A 127 9.41 -11.00 4.75
CA GLU A 127 8.47 -11.92 5.39
C GLU A 127 9.19 -12.94 6.26
N PHE A 128 10.28 -13.51 5.73
CA PHE A 128 11.10 -14.48 6.46
C PHE A 128 11.76 -13.85 7.70
N LYS A 129 12.36 -12.67 7.55
CA LYS A 129 13.06 -11.98 8.65
C LYS A 129 12.11 -11.58 9.78
N LEU A 130 10.91 -11.09 9.45
CA LEU A 130 9.87 -10.72 10.42
C LEU A 130 9.43 -11.92 11.25
N ILE A 131 9.09 -13.04 10.59
CA ILE A 131 8.71 -14.27 11.31
C ILE A 131 9.88 -14.78 12.13
N HIS A 132 11.10 -14.76 11.58
CA HIS A 132 12.29 -15.26 12.26
C HIS A 132 12.57 -14.53 13.58
N GLU A 133 12.41 -13.22 13.63
CA GLU A 133 12.58 -12.44 14.86
C GLU A 133 11.53 -12.79 15.93
N LYS A 134 10.26 -12.91 15.53
CA LYS A 134 9.18 -13.29 16.46
C LYS A 134 9.35 -14.74 16.95
N VAL A 135 9.68 -15.67 16.05
CA VAL A 135 9.99 -17.07 16.40
C VAL A 135 11.16 -17.16 17.36
N LYS A 136 12.25 -16.44 17.08
CA LYS A 136 13.44 -16.42 17.94
C LYS A 136 13.11 -15.89 19.34
N THR A 137 12.42 -14.75 19.42
CA THR A 137 12.00 -14.14 20.68
C THR A 137 11.15 -15.10 21.52
N VAL A 138 10.17 -15.78 20.92
CA VAL A 138 9.30 -16.71 21.66
C VAL A 138 10.07 -17.93 22.16
N ILE A 139 10.88 -18.56 21.30
CA ILE A 139 11.65 -19.76 21.68
C ILE A 139 12.68 -19.44 22.75
N ASP A 140 13.41 -18.33 22.62
CA ASP A 140 14.47 -17.94 23.56
C ASP A 140 13.88 -17.53 24.92
N ASN A 141 12.75 -16.81 24.94
CA ASN A 141 12.10 -16.38 26.18
C ASN A 141 11.42 -17.53 26.94
N GLN A 142 10.89 -18.52 26.23
CA GLN A 142 10.15 -19.65 26.82
C GLN A 142 11.00 -20.93 26.95
N ALA A 143 12.27 -20.89 26.55
CA ALA A 143 13.21 -22.01 26.56
C ALA A 143 12.65 -23.28 25.89
N LEU A 144 12.03 -23.13 24.71
CA LEU A 144 11.35 -24.22 24.00
C LEU A 144 12.23 -24.95 22.97
N LEU A 145 13.55 -24.91 23.14
CA LEU A 145 14.53 -25.59 22.29
C LEU A 145 15.26 -26.68 23.09
N PHE A 146 15.17 -27.93 22.64
CA PHE A 146 15.70 -29.09 23.34
C PHE A 146 16.67 -29.89 22.46
N ASN A 147 17.78 -30.34 23.05
CA ASN A 147 18.72 -31.27 22.43
C ASN A 147 18.36 -32.71 22.80
N PHE A 148 18.24 -33.60 21.81
CA PHE A 148 17.77 -34.97 22.04
C PHE A 148 18.68 -35.82 22.94
N LEU A 149 19.97 -35.51 23.04
CA LEU A 149 20.90 -36.28 23.89
C LEU A 149 21.00 -35.68 25.30
N LYS A 150 20.98 -34.35 25.42
CA LYS A 150 21.14 -33.66 26.71
C LYS A 150 19.82 -33.58 27.48
N ASP A 151 18.71 -33.41 26.76
CA ASP A 151 17.44 -32.99 27.35
C ASP A 151 16.34 -34.07 27.18
N ASP A 152 16.72 -35.34 26.96
CA ASP A 152 15.76 -36.44 26.69
C ASP A 152 14.64 -36.55 27.74
N GLN A 153 14.98 -36.42 29.02
CA GLN A 153 13.99 -36.44 30.11
C GLN A 153 13.09 -35.19 30.11
N GLU A 154 13.65 -34.03 29.79
CA GLU A 154 12.91 -32.77 29.73
C GLU A 154 11.94 -32.75 28.56
N ILE A 155 12.33 -33.26 27.39
CA ILE A 155 11.45 -33.42 26.22
C ILE A 155 10.27 -34.34 26.57
N LYS A 156 10.54 -35.50 27.18
CA LYS A 156 9.48 -36.44 27.60
C LYS A 156 8.53 -35.81 28.61
N LYS A 157 9.06 -35.02 29.56
CA LYS A 157 8.26 -34.28 30.54
C LYS A 157 7.42 -33.17 29.88
N PHE A 158 8.02 -32.43 28.95
CA PHE A 158 7.35 -31.36 28.20
C PHE A 158 6.18 -31.92 27.38
N ILE A 159 6.40 -32.98 26.61
CA ILE A 159 5.35 -33.64 25.82
C ILE A 159 4.25 -34.15 26.76
N LYS A 160 4.60 -34.89 27.82
CA LYS A 160 3.61 -35.41 28.78
C LYS A 160 2.73 -34.32 29.40
N ASN A 161 3.31 -33.15 29.71
CA ASN A 161 2.60 -32.05 30.37
C ASN A 161 1.78 -31.19 29.40
N ASN A 162 2.22 -31.01 28.16
CA ASN A 162 1.62 -30.08 27.20
C ASN A 162 0.76 -30.75 26.12
N PHE A 163 0.91 -32.07 25.92
CA PHE A 163 0.19 -32.86 24.93
C PHE A 163 -0.80 -33.80 25.65
N THR A 164 -1.64 -33.24 26.52
CA THR A 164 -2.53 -34.02 27.38
C THR A 164 -3.61 -34.75 26.58
N VAL A 165 -3.81 -36.03 26.87
CA VAL A 165 -4.87 -36.87 26.30
C VAL A 165 -6.23 -36.46 26.88
N SER A 166 -7.08 -35.83 26.07
CA SER A 166 -8.51 -35.71 26.37
C SER A 166 -9.14 -37.10 26.27
N LYS A 167 -9.83 -37.54 27.35
CA LYS A 167 -10.38 -38.90 27.48
C LYS A 167 -11.23 -39.28 26.26
N PHE A 168 -10.96 -40.46 25.72
CA PHE A 168 -11.67 -41.11 24.61
C PHE A 168 -13.21 -41.13 24.83
N GLY A 169 -13.95 -40.52 23.92
CA GLY A 169 -15.43 -40.53 23.88
C GLY A 169 -15.97 -39.53 22.84
N LEU A 170 -17.29 -39.49 22.63
CA LEU A 170 -18.00 -38.46 21.84
C LEU A 170 -17.84 -37.07 22.50
N THR A 171 -16.63 -36.52 22.47
CA THR A 171 -16.31 -35.23 23.08
C THR A 171 -16.38 -34.16 22.02
N LYS A 172 -17.22 -33.15 22.27
CA LYS A 172 -17.25 -31.94 21.45
C LYS A 172 -15.86 -31.28 21.42
N THR A 173 -15.51 -30.63 20.32
CA THR A 173 -14.24 -29.91 20.16
C THR A 173 -14.19 -28.72 21.11
N LYS A 174 -13.18 -28.63 21.98
CA LYS A 174 -13.02 -27.50 22.90
C LYS A 174 -12.63 -26.23 22.15
N ILE A 175 -13.25 -25.11 22.52
CA ILE A 175 -12.88 -23.79 21.98
C ILE A 175 -11.90 -23.10 22.93
N ASP A 176 -10.81 -22.58 22.39
CA ASP A 176 -9.74 -21.92 23.14
C ASP A 176 -9.17 -20.68 22.40
N LYS A 177 -8.07 -20.14 22.93
CA LYS A 177 -7.38 -18.96 22.38
C LYS A 177 -6.77 -19.18 20.99
N ASN A 178 -6.62 -20.42 20.53
CA ASN A 178 -5.97 -20.79 19.27
C ASN A 178 -6.98 -21.02 18.15
N ASN A 179 -8.17 -21.53 18.48
CA ASN A 179 -9.11 -22.02 17.47
C ASN A 179 -10.40 -21.19 17.32
N PHE A 180 -10.69 -20.23 18.22
CA PHE A 180 -11.95 -19.46 18.18
C PHE A 180 -12.17 -18.71 16.86
N ILE A 181 -11.12 -18.23 16.18
CA ILE A 181 -11.23 -17.56 14.87
C ILE A 181 -11.61 -18.56 13.76
N SER A 182 -11.00 -19.75 13.78
CA SER A 182 -11.32 -20.81 12.82
C SER A 182 -12.77 -21.29 12.99
N VAL A 183 -13.21 -21.42 14.25
CA VAL A 183 -14.61 -21.75 14.57
C VAL A 183 -15.56 -20.64 14.13
N PHE A 184 -15.21 -19.37 14.34
CA PHE A 184 -15.98 -18.23 13.81
C PHE A 184 -16.13 -18.27 12.28
N ASN A 185 -15.05 -18.53 11.54
CA ASN A 185 -15.11 -18.63 10.08
C ASN A 185 -16.06 -19.73 9.61
N LYS A 186 -16.08 -20.87 10.31
CA LYS A 186 -17.05 -21.96 10.03
C LYS A 186 -18.48 -21.57 10.41
N TRP A 187 -18.65 -20.84 11.52
CA TRP A 187 -19.94 -20.31 11.96
C TRP A 187 -20.52 -19.33 10.92
N LEU A 188 -19.68 -18.48 10.31
CA LEU A 188 -20.08 -17.56 9.22
C LEU A 188 -20.63 -18.29 7.98
N GLN A 189 -20.18 -19.51 7.71
CA GLN A 189 -20.63 -20.30 6.56
C GLN A 189 -21.90 -21.11 6.86
N ILE A 190 -22.05 -21.57 8.11
CA ILE A 190 -23.08 -22.55 8.47
C ILE A 190 -24.27 -21.90 9.18
N VAL A 191 -24.00 -21.07 10.19
CA VAL A 191 -25.05 -20.53 11.08
C VAL A 191 -25.52 -19.16 10.61
N LYS A 192 -24.60 -18.25 10.26
CA LYS A 192 -24.95 -16.89 9.80
C LYS A 192 -26.02 -16.85 8.70
N PRO A 193 -25.99 -17.69 7.63
CA PRO A 193 -26.98 -17.60 6.55
C PRO A 193 -28.41 -17.90 7.00
N THR A 194 -28.56 -18.64 8.12
CA THR A 194 -29.86 -19.02 8.66
C THR A 194 -30.47 -17.96 9.56
N ILE A 195 -29.76 -16.91 9.95
CA ILE A 195 -30.32 -15.81 10.75
C ILE A 195 -31.23 -14.92 9.87
N ILE A 196 -32.42 -14.54 10.37
CA ILE A 196 -33.38 -13.66 9.69
C ILE A 196 -32.88 -12.20 9.80
N MET A 197 -31.90 -11.86 8.98
CA MET A 197 -31.28 -10.54 8.98
C MET A 197 -30.96 -10.09 7.56
N ASN A 198 -31.30 -8.85 7.23
CA ASN A 198 -30.67 -8.17 6.10
C ASN A 198 -29.28 -7.69 6.56
N TRP A 199 -28.25 -8.50 6.29
CA TRP A 199 -26.89 -8.22 6.72
C TRP A 199 -26.32 -6.91 6.14
N GLU A 200 -26.78 -6.46 4.97
CA GLU A 200 -26.35 -5.16 4.41
C GLU A 200 -26.91 -3.99 5.23
N MET A 201 -28.19 -4.06 5.61
CA MET A 201 -28.83 -3.04 6.47
C MET A 201 -28.34 -3.14 7.91
N ALA A 202 -28.09 -4.34 8.43
CA ALA A 202 -27.53 -4.56 9.76
C ALA A 202 -26.14 -3.91 9.88
N LYS A 203 -25.28 -4.08 8.86
CA LYS A 203 -23.97 -3.41 8.77
C LYS A 203 -24.10 -1.89 8.76
N GLN A 204 -25.10 -1.32 8.08
CA GLN A 204 -25.37 0.13 8.12
C GLN A 204 -25.78 0.62 9.51
N LYS A 205 -26.41 -0.24 10.31
CA LYS A 205 -26.78 0.01 11.71
C LYS A 205 -25.71 -0.44 12.70
N SER A 206 -24.47 -0.72 12.28
CA SER A 206 -23.36 -1.11 13.16
C SER A 206 -23.52 -2.45 13.87
N ILE A 207 -24.42 -3.30 13.37
CA ILE A 207 -24.63 -4.67 13.85
C ILE A 207 -23.72 -5.58 13.01
N ILE A 208 -22.77 -6.27 13.64
CA ILE A 208 -21.80 -7.12 12.91
C ILE A 208 -21.90 -8.59 13.31
N GLU A 209 -21.45 -9.46 12.41
CA GLU A 209 -21.54 -10.91 12.56
C GLU A 209 -20.82 -11.44 13.80
N ALA A 210 -19.72 -10.80 14.20
CA ALA A 210 -18.95 -11.19 15.39
C ALA A 210 -19.76 -11.10 16.68
N ASP A 211 -20.71 -10.16 16.79
CA ASP A 211 -21.52 -10.00 18.01
C ASP A 211 -22.49 -11.18 18.21
N PHE A 212 -23.05 -11.70 17.12
CA PHE A 212 -23.88 -12.92 17.14
C PHE A 212 -23.07 -14.15 17.50
N TYR A 213 -21.86 -14.26 16.94
CA TYR A 213 -20.97 -15.37 17.25
C TYR A 213 -20.55 -15.37 18.72
N LEU A 214 -20.23 -14.20 19.30
CA LEU A 214 -19.88 -14.10 20.73
C LEU A 214 -21.08 -14.43 21.63
N ALA A 215 -22.28 -13.97 21.25
CA ALA A 215 -23.52 -14.30 21.94
C ALA A 215 -23.76 -15.82 21.96
N ASP A 216 -23.54 -16.49 20.83
CA ASP A 216 -23.61 -17.94 20.70
C ASP A 216 -22.50 -18.64 21.49
N LEU A 217 -21.27 -18.17 21.38
CA LEU A 217 -20.10 -18.84 21.94
C LEU A 217 -20.12 -18.80 23.47
N ILE A 218 -20.50 -17.67 24.06
CA ILE A 218 -20.55 -17.46 25.51
C ILE A 218 -21.98 -17.72 25.99
N SER A 219 -22.54 -18.88 25.63
CA SER A 219 -23.88 -19.30 26.04
C SER A 219 -23.91 -20.71 26.61
N SER A 220 -24.80 -20.95 27.56
CA SER A 220 -25.20 -22.28 28.04
C SER A 220 -26.70 -22.46 27.83
N GLU A 221 -27.14 -23.64 27.37
CA GLU A 221 -28.55 -23.92 27.05
C GLU A 221 -29.20 -22.87 26.12
N ASN A 222 -28.42 -22.34 25.17
CA ASN A 222 -28.79 -21.23 24.29
C ASN A 222 -29.20 -19.95 25.04
N GLN A 223 -28.63 -19.73 26.22
CA GLN A 223 -28.73 -18.49 26.98
C GLN A 223 -27.32 -17.92 27.14
N THR A 224 -27.10 -16.73 26.57
CA THR A 224 -25.82 -16.02 26.71
C THR A 224 -25.56 -15.69 28.19
N LEU A 225 -24.38 -16.07 28.67
CA LEU A 225 -24.00 -15.94 30.09
C LEU A 225 -23.39 -14.57 30.43
N LYS A 226 -22.87 -13.86 29.42
CA LYS A 226 -22.25 -12.53 29.59
C LYS A 226 -23.25 -11.44 29.17
N GLU A 227 -23.99 -10.90 30.14
CA GLU A 227 -25.08 -9.91 29.93
C GLU A 227 -24.61 -8.57 29.32
N LYS A 228 -23.30 -8.31 29.26
CA LYS A 228 -22.70 -7.09 28.67
C LYS A 228 -22.45 -7.18 27.16
N LEU A 229 -22.82 -8.28 26.50
CA LEU A 229 -22.66 -8.40 25.04
C LEU A 229 -23.76 -7.62 24.31
N PHE A 230 -23.40 -6.99 23.19
CA PHE A 230 -24.32 -6.21 22.35
C PHE A 230 -25.48 -7.03 21.76
N VAL A 231 -25.24 -8.33 21.57
CA VAL A 231 -26.25 -9.32 21.17
C VAL A 231 -26.32 -10.38 22.27
N ILE A 232 -27.54 -10.77 22.63
CA ILE A 232 -27.82 -11.81 23.61
C ILE A 232 -28.67 -12.89 22.94
N LEU A 233 -28.23 -14.14 22.99
CA LEU A 233 -29.04 -15.29 22.60
C LEU A 233 -29.94 -15.69 23.77
N LYS A 234 -31.25 -15.76 23.51
CA LYS A 234 -32.28 -16.28 24.42
C LYS A 234 -33.06 -17.38 23.70
N LYS A 235 -32.69 -18.62 23.94
CA LYS A 235 -33.24 -19.83 23.31
C LYS A 235 -33.08 -19.79 21.78
N ASP A 236 -34.13 -19.45 21.06
CA ASP A 236 -34.21 -19.41 19.59
C ASP A 236 -34.23 -17.97 19.03
N ILE A 237 -34.02 -16.97 19.90
CA ILE A 237 -34.12 -15.55 19.56
C ILE A 237 -32.81 -14.85 19.93
N TYR A 238 -32.31 -14.01 19.03
CA TYR A 238 -31.29 -13.02 19.37
C TYR A 238 -31.96 -11.70 19.72
N GLU A 239 -31.62 -11.17 20.88
CA GLU A 239 -32.00 -9.83 21.36
C GLU A 239 -30.79 -8.89 21.18
N LEU A 240 -31.01 -7.74 20.56
CA LEU A 240 -29.97 -6.72 20.35
C LEU A 240 -30.20 -5.57 21.34
N ASP A 241 -29.14 -5.14 22.01
CA ASP A 241 -29.23 -4.18 23.12
C ASP A 241 -29.78 -2.80 22.70
N LYS A 242 -30.36 -2.16 23.71
CA LYS A 242 -31.41 -1.15 23.69
C LYS A 242 -30.91 0.19 23.16
N ARG A 243 -31.48 0.63 22.04
CA ARG A 243 -31.35 2.02 21.60
C ARG A 243 -32.50 2.82 22.19
N LEU A 244 -32.17 3.99 22.74
CA LEU A 244 -33.17 5.04 22.98
C LEU A 244 -33.72 5.45 21.61
N ASN A 245 -35.01 5.27 21.41
CA ASN A 245 -35.71 5.87 20.28
C ASN A 245 -35.79 7.39 20.48
N ASP A 246 -36.26 8.11 19.46
CA ASP A 246 -36.31 9.58 19.44
C ASP A 246 -37.20 10.18 20.56
N MET A 247 -37.93 9.33 21.30
CA MET A 247 -38.77 9.69 22.44
C MET A 247 -38.16 9.31 23.81
N GLY A 248 -36.93 8.78 23.84
CA GLY A 248 -36.26 8.37 25.07
C GLY A 248 -36.74 7.02 25.64
N MET A 249 -37.42 6.18 24.85
CA MET A 249 -37.82 4.83 25.23
C MET A 249 -36.91 3.77 24.61
N PHE A 250 -36.77 2.61 25.27
CA PHE A 250 -35.94 1.53 24.78
C PHE A 250 -36.69 0.68 23.74
N ASP A 251 -36.21 0.66 22.49
CA ASP A 251 -36.67 -0.30 21.49
C ASP A 251 -35.85 -1.60 21.62
N ILE A 252 -36.53 -2.71 21.90
CA ILE A 252 -35.92 -4.05 21.89
C ILE A 252 -36.10 -4.64 20.49
N ILE A 253 -35.01 -4.82 19.76
CA ILE A 253 -35.01 -5.45 18.43
C ILE A 253 -34.60 -6.91 18.59
N TYR A 254 -35.40 -7.82 18.04
CA TYR A 254 -35.10 -9.24 18.04
C TYR A 254 -35.07 -9.83 16.63
N THR A 255 -34.27 -10.87 16.44
CA THR A 255 -34.24 -11.70 15.23
C THR A 255 -34.24 -13.19 15.58
N LYS A 256 -34.65 -14.04 14.63
CA LYS A 256 -34.77 -15.49 14.78
C LYS A 256 -34.00 -16.22 13.67
N PHE A 257 -34.02 -17.54 13.72
CA PHE A 257 -33.44 -18.42 12.70
C PHE A 257 -34.51 -18.86 11.69
N LYS A 258 -34.20 -18.78 10.39
CA LYS A 258 -35.04 -19.22 9.25
C LYS A 258 -35.33 -20.71 9.28
N ASP A 259 -34.40 -21.48 9.83
CA ASP A 259 -34.39 -22.94 9.84
C ASP A 259 -34.73 -23.52 11.22
N ASN A 260 -35.30 -22.71 12.13
CA ASN A 260 -35.62 -23.12 13.49
C ASN A 260 -34.41 -23.75 14.23
N GLN A 261 -33.22 -23.15 14.09
CA GLN A 261 -31.96 -23.57 14.74
C GLN A 261 -31.40 -24.93 14.32
N VAL A 262 -31.82 -25.53 13.21
CA VAL A 262 -31.25 -26.81 12.75
C VAL A 262 -29.74 -26.70 12.51
N ALA A 263 -29.29 -25.75 11.69
CA ALA A 263 -27.87 -25.55 11.39
C ALA A 263 -27.08 -25.10 12.62
N HIS A 264 -27.67 -24.24 13.46
CA HIS A 264 -27.08 -23.81 14.72
C HIS A 264 -26.84 -24.99 15.68
N THR A 265 -27.83 -25.85 15.86
CA THR A 265 -27.74 -27.03 16.74
C THR A 265 -26.72 -28.04 16.21
N GLN A 266 -26.75 -28.34 14.91
CA GLN A 266 -25.77 -29.20 14.27
C GLN A 266 -24.35 -28.64 14.39
N PHE A 267 -24.19 -27.32 14.27
CA PHE A 267 -22.91 -26.65 14.44
C PHE A 267 -22.37 -26.82 15.87
N TRP A 268 -23.15 -26.44 16.88
CA TRP A 268 -22.74 -26.45 18.29
C TRP A 268 -22.76 -27.85 18.95
N ASN A 269 -23.31 -28.87 18.27
CA ASN A 269 -23.09 -30.26 18.67
C ASN A 269 -21.66 -30.75 18.41
N ARG A 270 -20.89 -30.03 17.57
CA ARG A 270 -19.48 -30.34 17.28
C ARG A 270 -18.49 -29.64 18.20
N TYR A 271 -18.91 -28.59 18.92
CA TYR A 271 -18.03 -27.74 19.74
C TYR A 271 -18.54 -27.58 21.17
N GLU A 272 -17.63 -27.65 22.15
CA GLU A 272 -17.91 -27.37 23.54
C GLU A 272 -18.07 -25.86 23.73
N ARG A 273 -19.27 -25.43 24.16
CA ARG A 273 -19.57 -24.06 24.54
C ARG A 273 -20.36 -24.02 25.86
N PRO A 274 -20.14 -23.01 26.72
CA PRO A 274 -19.15 -21.95 26.57
C PRO A 274 -17.70 -22.47 26.71
N PRO A 275 -16.69 -21.78 26.15
CA PRO A 275 -15.30 -22.12 26.41
C PRO A 275 -14.97 -21.94 27.91
N LYS A 276 -13.79 -22.36 28.36
CA LYS A 276 -13.36 -22.10 29.74
C LYS A 276 -13.41 -20.59 30.04
N GLU A 277 -13.88 -20.24 31.24
CA GLU A 277 -14.10 -18.85 31.65
C GLU A 277 -12.84 -17.97 31.54
N GLU A 278 -11.66 -18.53 31.82
CA GLU A 278 -10.34 -17.89 31.65
C GLU A 278 -10.04 -17.42 30.21
N TYR A 279 -10.79 -17.87 29.21
CA TYR A 279 -10.63 -17.46 27.82
C TYR A 279 -11.63 -16.38 27.39
N TRP A 280 -12.66 -16.10 28.19
CA TRP A 280 -13.77 -15.23 27.77
C TRP A 280 -13.30 -13.81 27.52
N ASP A 281 -12.52 -13.24 28.43
CA ASP A 281 -12.04 -11.86 28.29
C ASP A 281 -11.08 -11.73 27.11
N TYR A 282 -10.12 -12.66 26.95
CA TYR A 282 -9.25 -12.69 25.78
C TYR A 282 -10.02 -12.76 24.44
N ILE A 283 -11.02 -13.65 24.34
CA ILE A 283 -11.80 -13.82 23.10
C ILE A 283 -12.64 -12.56 22.80
N VAL A 284 -13.18 -11.91 23.83
CA VAL A 284 -13.95 -10.66 23.70
C VAL A 284 -13.04 -9.48 23.35
N GLU A 285 -11.88 -9.34 23.99
CA GLU A 285 -10.87 -8.31 23.71
C GLU A 285 -10.31 -8.43 22.29
N ARG A 286 -10.16 -9.66 21.78
CA ARG A 286 -9.74 -9.95 20.40
C ARG A 286 -10.88 -9.95 19.38
N ARG A 287 -12.01 -9.31 19.69
CA ARG A 287 -13.13 -9.09 18.75
C ARG A 287 -12.67 -8.41 17.46
N ASP A 288 -11.61 -7.60 17.51
CA ASP A 288 -10.99 -6.96 16.34
C ASP A 288 -10.56 -7.99 15.28
N LEU A 289 -10.05 -9.15 15.68
CA LEU A 289 -9.67 -10.26 14.79
C LEU A 289 -10.87 -10.93 14.11
N LEU A 290 -12.07 -10.74 14.65
CA LEU A 290 -13.33 -11.30 14.12
C LEU A 290 -14.05 -10.32 13.16
N VAL A 291 -13.51 -9.13 12.92
CA VAL A 291 -14.09 -8.13 11.99
C VAL A 291 -13.52 -8.34 10.57
N PRO A 292 -14.37 -8.61 9.57
CA PRO A 292 -13.95 -8.72 8.17
C PRO A 292 -13.22 -7.46 7.66
N GLN A 293 -12.17 -7.67 6.86
CA GLN A 293 -11.28 -6.62 6.34
C GLN A 293 -12.03 -5.55 5.52
N ASP A 294 -13.11 -5.93 4.83
CA ASP A 294 -13.98 -5.05 4.03
C ASP A 294 -14.80 -4.05 4.88
N VAL A 295 -14.98 -4.32 6.18
CA VAL A 295 -15.63 -3.40 7.13
C VAL A 295 -14.62 -2.38 7.69
N ARG A 296 -13.34 -2.75 7.81
CA ARG A 296 -12.25 -1.81 8.16
C ARG A 296 -12.00 -0.82 7.01
N GLU A 297 -12.12 -1.28 5.77
CA GLU A 297 -11.93 -0.49 4.55
C GLU A 297 -13.04 0.56 4.28
N ARG A 298 -14.27 0.35 4.77
CA ARG A 298 -15.42 1.22 4.47
C ARG A 298 -15.65 2.36 5.46
N LYS A 299 -15.13 2.29 6.68
CA LYS A 299 -15.45 3.25 7.75
C LYS A 299 -14.62 4.53 7.77
N GLY A 300 -13.60 4.66 6.93
CA GLY A 300 -12.85 5.92 6.80
C GLY A 300 -11.99 6.31 8.02
N SER A 301 -11.87 5.44 9.03
CA SER A 301 -10.81 5.55 10.04
C SER A 301 -9.50 5.08 9.41
N PHE A 302 -8.63 6.02 9.05
CA PHE A 302 -7.29 5.71 8.57
C PHE A 302 -6.46 5.25 9.77
N PHE A 303 -6.16 3.96 9.83
CA PHE A 303 -5.26 3.43 10.84
C PHE A 303 -3.85 3.97 10.59
N THR A 304 -3.26 4.59 11.62
CA THR A 304 -1.87 5.03 11.58
C THR A 304 -1.01 3.93 12.20
N PRO A 305 -0.09 3.30 11.45
CA PRO A 305 0.80 2.29 11.99
C PRO A 305 1.60 2.78 13.20
N GLN A 306 1.73 1.94 14.23
CA GLN A 306 2.39 2.26 15.49
C GLN A 306 3.81 2.81 15.30
N ILE A 307 4.58 2.25 14.38
CA ILE A 307 5.93 2.71 14.05
C ILE A 307 5.97 4.19 13.61
N TRP A 308 4.95 4.65 12.90
CA TRP A 308 4.82 6.06 12.50
C TRP A 308 4.31 6.94 13.62
N VAL A 309 3.46 6.40 14.50
CA VAL A 309 3.02 7.09 15.72
C VAL A 309 4.22 7.39 16.63
N GLU A 310 5.06 6.40 16.89
CA GLU A 310 6.28 6.58 17.72
C GLU A 310 7.26 7.56 17.10
N LEU A 311 7.50 7.45 15.78
CA LEU A 311 8.40 8.36 15.06
C LEU A 311 7.87 9.81 15.04
N SER A 312 6.56 10.00 14.86
CA SER A 312 5.95 11.34 14.88
C SER A 312 5.98 11.98 16.26
N GLN A 313 5.77 11.23 17.34
CA GLN A 313 5.93 11.73 18.71
C GLN A 313 7.38 12.11 19.01
N LYS A 314 8.36 11.36 18.51
CA LYS A 314 9.78 11.75 18.58
C LYS A 314 10.03 13.09 17.87
N TYR A 315 9.46 13.28 16.67
CA TYR A 315 9.59 14.53 15.94
C TYR A 315 8.92 15.73 16.64
N LEU A 316 7.80 15.49 17.33
CA LEU A 316 7.18 16.51 18.19
C LEU A 316 8.08 16.85 19.37
N ALA A 317 8.63 15.85 20.07
CA ALA A 317 9.55 16.08 21.20
C ALA A 317 10.83 16.82 20.76
N ASP A 318 11.39 16.49 19.60
CA ASP A 318 12.55 17.20 19.04
C ASP A 318 12.30 18.69 18.80
N VAL A 319 11.06 19.09 18.50
CA VAL A 319 10.70 20.49 18.19
C VAL A 319 10.16 21.23 19.42
N LEU A 320 9.40 20.54 20.27
CA LEU A 320 8.67 21.14 21.39
C LEU A 320 9.36 20.92 22.75
N GLY A 321 10.38 20.07 22.82
CA GLY A 321 11.07 19.69 24.06
C GLY A 321 10.65 18.30 24.56
N VAL A 322 11.48 17.70 25.42
CA VAL A 322 11.25 16.35 25.96
C VAL A 322 9.97 16.25 26.81
N ASP A 323 9.62 17.32 27.51
CA ASP A 323 8.46 17.41 28.42
C ASP A 323 7.22 18.01 27.75
N TRP A 324 7.17 18.02 26.40
CA TRP A 324 6.11 18.70 25.65
C TRP A 324 4.70 18.21 26.00
N GLN A 325 4.53 16.96 26.44
CA GLN A 325 3.22 16.41 26.81
C GLN A 325 2.64 17.04 28.08
N ASP A 326 3.50 17.56 28.97
CA ASP A 326 3.07 18.28 30.17
C ASP A 326 2.91 19.78 29.92
N GLU A 327 3.65 20.34 28.94
CA GLU A 327 3.55 21.76 28.60
C GLU A 327 2.45 22.10 27.60
N TYR A 328 2.06 21.14 26.75
CA TYR A 328 1.14 21.37 25.64
C TYR A 328 -0.16 20.58 25.77
N TYR A 329 -1.23 21.17 25.28
CA TYR A 329 -2.51 20.51 25.04
C TYR A 329 -2.50 19.82 23.68
N ILE A 330 -3.10 18.65 23.56
CA ILE A 330 -3.10 17.81 22.37
C ILE A 330 -4.54 17.60 21.94
N TRP A 331 -4.85 17.88 20.68
CA TRP A 331 -6.14 17.54 20.10
C TRP A 331 -5.96 16.83 18.76
N ASP A 332 -6.43 15.57 18.70
CA ASP A 332 -6.65 14.88 17.44
C ASP A 332 -8.10 15.07 17.00
N CYS A 333 -8.30 15.91 15.98
CA CYS A 333 -9.62 16.23 15.47
C CYS A 333 -10.13 15.28 14.36
N ALA A 334 -9.37 14.23 14.03
CA ALA A 334 -9.77 13.15 13.14
C ALA A 334 -9.29 11.79 13.68
N ALA A 335 -9.55 11.53 14.96
CA ALA A 335 -8.87 10.49 15.73
C ALA A 335 -9.14 9.05 15.27
N GLY A 336 -10.23 8.81 14.53
CA GLY A 336 -10.72 7.46 14.29
C GLY A 336 -10.85 6.72 15.63
N THR A 337 -10.28 5.52 15.74
CA THR A 337 -10.26 4.74 16.99
C THR A 337 -9.14 5.13 17.98
N GLY A 338 -8.44 6.24 17.74
CA GLY A 338 -7.46 6.82 18.67
C GLY A 338 -6.04 6.27 18.57
N ASN A 339 -5.67 5.60 17.47
CA ASN A 339 -4.34 4.95 17.36
C ASN A 339 -3.19 5.97 17.36
N LEU A 340 -3.40 7.16 16.80
CA LEU A 340 -2.37 8.22 16.79
C LEU A 340 -2.02 8.71 18.21
N LEU A 341 -2.94 8.56 19.15
CA LEU A 341 -2.80 8.98 20.54
C LEU A 341 -2.11 7.93 21.42
N ALA A 342 -1.82 6.74 20.89
CA ALA A 342 -1.15 5.67 21.63
C ALA A 342 0.25 6.11 22.08
N GLY A 343 0.61 5.82 23.34
CA GLY A 343 1.91 6.18 23.92
C GLY A 343 1.97 7.57 24.57
N LEU A 344 0.94 8.40 24.42
CA LEU A 344 0.86 9.67 25.15
C LEU A 344 0.55 9.43 26.64
N THR A 345 1.19 10.19 27.53
CA THR A 345 1.24 9.93 28.98
C THR A 345 0.35 10.85 29.82
N ASN A 346 0.08 12.09 29.37
CA ASN A 346 -0.74 13.04 30.13
C ASN A 346 -2.20 13.09 29.64
N LYS A 347 -3.04 12.15 30.11
CA LYS A 347 -4.45 12.04 29.71
C LYS A 347 -5.29 13.32 29.94
N TYR A 348 -4.90 14.19 30.86
CA TYR A 348 -5.61 15.44 31.15
C TYR A 348 -5.43 16.49 30.05
N HIS A 349 -4.37 16.35 29.24
CA HIS A 349 -4.03 17.25 28.14
C HIS A 349 -4.43 16.71 26.77
N ILE A 350 -5.12 15.56 26.69
CA ILE A 350 -5.43 14.92 25.40
C ILE A 350 -6.93 14.97 25.13
N TRP A 351 -7.29 15.47 23.94
CA TRP A 351 -8.63 15.44 23.37
C TRP A 351 -8.64 14.64 22.07
N ALA A 352 -9.71 13.87 21.87
CA ALA A 352 -9.92 13.06 20.69
C ALA A 352 -11.33 13.31 20.14
N SER A 353 -11.42 13.64 18.85
CA SER A 353 -12.71 13.74 18.19
C SER A 353 -12.70 13.12 16.80
N THR A 354 -13.85 12.60 16.41
CA THR A 354 -14.05 11.96 15.11
C THR A 354 -15.50 12.11 14.66
N LEU A 355 -15.72 12.00 13.35
CA LEU A 355 -17.04 12.09 12.73
C LEU A 355 -17.93 10.89 13.12
N ASP A 356 -17.36 9.68 13.16
CA ASP A 356 -18.12 8.45 13.43
C ASP A 356 -18.32 8.25 14.93
N LYS A 357 -19.59 8.19 15.36
CA LYS A 357 -19.95 7.88 16.74
C LYS A 357 -19.41 6.51 17.20
N GLN A 358 -19.28 5.53 16.30
CA GLN A 358 -18.74 4.22 16.66
C GLN A 358 -17.27 4.29 17.07
N ASP A 359 -16.48 5.08 16.36
CA ASP A 359 -15.07 5.29 16.69
C ASP A 359 -14.91 5.96 18.06
N VAL A 360 -15.82 6.88 18.41
CA VAL A 360 -15.93 7.47 19.76
C VAL A 360 -16.20 6.39 20.81
N GLU A 361 -17.18 5.52 20.58
CA GLU A 361 -17.51 4.45 21.53
C GLU A 361 -16.37 3.42 21.64
N VAL A 362 -15.65 3.11 20.56
CA VAL A 362 -14.44 2.26 20.61
C VAL A 362 -13.35 2.91 21.47
N MET A 363 -13.11 4.21 21.34
CA MET A 363 -12.15 4.92 22.19
C MET A 363 -12.57 4.89 23.66
N LYS A 364 -13.88 5.05 23.96
CA LYS A 364 -14.39 4.95 25.34
C LYS A 364 -14.27 3.55 25.93
N ASP A 365 -14.52 2.52 25.13
CA ASP A 365 -14.30 1.12 25.53
C ASP A 365 -12.82 0.87 25.84
N ARG A 366 -11.90 1.34 24.97
CA ARG A 366 -10.45 1.30 25.23
C ARG A 366 -10.06 1.98 26.55
N ILE A 367 -10.69 3.12 26.89
CA ILE A 367 -10.45 3.82 28.16
C ILE A 367 -10.87 2.96 29.35
N GLN A 368 -12.04 2.31 29.27
CA GLN A 368 -12.50 1.38 30.31
C GLN A 368 -11.54 0.20 30.48
N ASN A 369 -10.85 -0.17 29.40
CA ASN A 369 -9.85 -1.24 29.33
C ASN A 369 -8.40 -0.72 29.49
N GLY A 370 -8.20 0.47 30.06
CA GLY A 370 -6.87 0.97 30.49
C GLY A 370 -6.16 1.93 29.53
N ALA A 371 -6.78 2.33 28.41
CA ALA A 371 -6.21 3.37 27.54
C ALA A 371 -6.12 4.72 28.26
N ASN A 372 -5.00 5.41 28.06
CA ASN A 372 -4.66 6.62 28.79
C ASN A 372 -5.32 7.89 28.21
N LEU A 373 -6.65 7.91 28.20
CA LEU A 373 -7.47 9.04 27.76
C LEU A 373 -8.59 9.30 28.77
N LEU A 374 -9.07 10.54 28.86
CA LEU A 374 -10.26 10.86 29.66
C LEU A 374 -11.53 10.69 28.83
N GLN A 375 -12.51 9.98 29.40
CA GLN A 375 -13.78 9.70 28.73
C GLN A 375 -14.50 10.99 28.28
N ASP A 376 -14.45 12.05 29.09
CA ASP A 376 -15.05 13.36 28.78
C ASP A 376 -14.32 14.14 27.68
N ASN A 377 -13.07 13.78 27.39
CA ASN A 377 -12.25 14.36 26.34
C ASN A 377 -12.40 13.65 24.99
N VAL A 378 -13.17 12.55 24.94
CA VAL A 378 -13.50 11.81 23.72
C VAL A 378 -14.93 12.12 23.27
N PHE A 379 -15.10 12.71 22.08
CA PHE A 379 -16.40 13.21 21.64
C PHE A 379 -16.60 13.14 20.12
N GLN A 380 -17.86 13.06 19.69
CA GLN A 380 -18.21 13.11 18.27
C GLN A 380 -18.16 14.56 17.77
N PHE A 381 -17.44 14.81 16.68
CA PHE A 381 -17.31 16.14 16.09
C PHE A 381 -17.01 16.06 14.59
N ASP A 382 -17.84 16.68 13.76
CA ASP A 382 -17.55 16.87 12.34
C ASP A 382 -16.67 18.10 12.16
N PHE A 383 -15.36 17.88 12.11
CA PHE A 383 -14.39 18.96 12.00
C PHE A 383 -14.50 19.78 10.71
N LEU A 384 -15.30 19.40 9.71
CA LEU A 384 -15.50 20.22 8.51
C LEU A 384 -16.88 20.91 8.47
N ASN A 385 -17.79 20.61 9.39
CA ASN A 385 -19.17 21.14 9.38
C ASN A 385 -19.66 21.70 10.72
N ASP A 386 -19.22 21.15 11.84
CA ASP A 386 -19.65 21.58 13.17
C ASP A 386 -18.95 22.91 13.54
N GLU A 387 -19.67 23.76 14.26
CA GLU A 387 -19.15 25.02 14.79
C GLU A 387 -18.36 24.79 16.08
N PHE A 388 -17.35 25.63 16.32
CA PHE A 388 -16.61 25.63 17.59
C PHE A 388 -17.45 26.28 18.69
N ALA A 389 -18.45 25.55 19.17
CA ALA A 389 -19.32 25.93 20.28
C ALA A 389 -19.20 24.93 21.44
N PRO A 390 -19.07 25.42 22.70
CA PRO A 390 -18.96 24.56 23.88
C PRO A 390 -20.30 23.87 24.21
N LYS A 391 -20.24 22.71 24.88
CA LYS A 391 -21.42 21.96 25.34
C LYS A 391 -22.33 22.81 26.24
N SER A 392 -21.76 23.65 27.11
CA SER A 392 -22.53 24.58 27.95
C SER A 392 -23.35 25.62 27.17
N LYS A 393 -23.04 25.84 25.89
CA LYS A 393 -23.80 26.74 24.99
C LYS A 393 -24.56 25.97 23.91
N GLY A 394 -24.83 24.67 24.13
CA GLY A 394 -25.57 23.83 23.18
C GLY A 394 -24.73 23.32 22.01
N GLY A 395 -23.41 23.49 22.03
CA GLY A 395 -22.49 22.93 21.04
C GLY A 395 -22.05 21.49 21.37
N LYS A 396 -21.13 20.95 20.56
CA LYS A 396 -20.61 19.58 20.74
C LYS A 396 -19.23 19.52 21.41
N MET A 397 -18.49 20.63 21.41
CA MET A 397 -17.11 20.66 21.88
C MET A 397 -17.05 20.69 23.41
N PRO A 398 -16.18 19.90 24.08
CA PRO A 398 -15.95 20.02 25.51
C PRO A 398 -15.55 21.44 25.91
N ASP A 399 -16.13 21.93 27.01
CA ASP A 399 -15.97 23.32 27.46
C ASP A 399 -14.50 23.67 27.74
N ASN A 400 -13.73 22.72 28.28
CA ASN A 400 -12.30 22.88 28.54
C ASN A 400 -11.49 23.05 27.23
N LEU A 401 -11.81 22.28 26.20
CA LEU A 401 -11.17 22.42 24.89
C LEU A 401 -11.57 23.75 24.24
N TYR A 402 -12.84 24.14 24.32
CA TYR A 402 -13.30 25.44 23.84
C TYR A 402 -12.56 26.61 24.53
N ASN A 403 -12.34 26.51 25.85
CA ASN A 403 -11.52 27.45 26.61
C ASN A 403 -10.09 27.51 26.05
N ILE A 404 -9.43 26.37 25.84
CA ILE A 404 -8.07 26.34 25.26
C ILE A 404 -8.01 27.01 23.88
N ILE A 405 -8.91 26.65 22.95
CA ILE A 405 -8.89 27.24 21.60
C ILE A 405 -9.32 28.70 21.59
N SER A 406 -10.11 29.17 22.56
CA SER A 406 -10.58 30.57 22.58
C SER A 406 -9.59 31.52 23.26
N HIS A 407 -8.72 31.01 24.15
CA HIS A 407 -7.76 31.83 24.89
C HIS A 407 -6.40 31.91 24.16
N PRO A 408 -5.94 33.12 23.77
CA PRO A 408 -4.71 33.26 22.97
C PRO A 408 -3.48 32.56 23.55
N GLU A 409 -3.17 32.73 24.84
CA GLU A 409 -1.98 32.12 25.44
C GLU A 409 -2.07 30.60 25.54
N LYS A 410 -3.24 30.05 25.89
CA LYS A 410 -3.45 28.60 25.92
C LYS A 410 -3.37 27.99 24.53
N ARG A 411 -3.91 28.68 23.52
CA ARG A 411 -3.88 28.28 22.12
C ARG A 411 -2.46 28.17 21.56
N LYS A 412 -1.52 29.00 22.01
CA LYS A 412 -0.09 28.89 21.64
C LYS A 412 0.53 27.57 22.08
N LYS A 413 0.01 27.00 23.17
CA LYS A 413 0.38 25.70 23.74
C LYS A 413 -0.54 24.55 23.28
N LEU A 414 -1.36 24.75 22.24
CA LEU A 414 -2.15 23.69 21.63
C LEU A 414 -1.41 23.07 20.44
N VAL A 415 -1.33 21.74 20.41
CA VAL A 415 -0.87 20.93 19.29
C VAL A 415 -2.10 20.22 18.69
N ILE A 416 -2.43 20.55 17.43
CA ILE A 416 -3.33 19.73 16.65
C ILE A 416 -2.52 18.55 16.08
N TYR A 417 -2.72 17.36 16.62
CA TYR A 417 -1.97 16.16 16.27
C TYR A 417 -2.87 15.20 15.48
N ILE A 418 -2.68 15.10 14.16
CA ILE A 418 -3.75 14.60 13.28
C ILE A 418 -3.23 13.79 12.08
N ASN A 419 -3.96 12.72 11.72
CA ASN A 419 -3.83 12.06 10.42
C ASN A 419 -5.14 12.22 9.60
N PRO A 420 -5.35 13.36 8.90
CA PRO A 420 -6.57 13.62 8.18
C PRO A 420 -6.76 12.69 6.95
N PRO A 421 -8.01 12.47 6.50
CA PRO A 421 -8.31 11.71 5.28
C PRO A 421 -7.59 12.21 4.01
N TYR A 422 -7.16 11.26 3.16
CA TYR A 422 -6.44 11.54 1.89
C TYR A 422 -7.32 11.59 0.62
N ALA A 423 -8.64 11.65 0.76
CA ALA A 423 -9.55 11.62 -0.37
C ALA A 423 -9.54 12.94 -1.17
N GLU A 424 -9.51 12.82 -2.51
CA GLU A 424 -9.53 13.92 -3.46
C GLU A 424 -10.85 13.90 -4.27
N ALA A 425 -11.48 15.06 -4.47
CA ALA A 425 -12.66 15.21 -5.29
C ALA A 425 -12.38 14.73 -6.73
N GLY A 426 -13.10 13.71 -7.19
CA GLY A 426 -12.94 13.13 -8.54
C GLY A 426 -12.02 11.90 -8.61
N SER A 427 -11.32 11.55 -7.53
CA SER A 427 -10.65 10.24 -7.44
C SER A 427 -11.70 9.14 -7.21
N THR A 428 -11.56 8.01 -7.91
CA THR A 428 -12.40 6.79 -7.80
C THR A 428 -13.72 6.74 -8.59
N LYS A 429 -13.72 7.02 -9.92
CA LYS A 429 -14.54 6.26 -10.94
C LYS A 429 -14.51 6.75 -12.40
N GLN A 430 -13.87 7.87 -12.73
CA GLN A 430 -13.83 8.31 -14.14
C GLN A 430 -13.06 7.39 -15.12
N ARG A 431 -12.32 6.38 -14.63
CA ARG A 431 -11.60 5.41 -15.49
C ARG A 431 -12.33 4.08 -15.72
N ALA A 432 -13.40 3.78 -14.97
CA ALA A 432 -14.21 2.58 -15.15
C ALA A 432 -15.64 2.93 -14.71
N GLY A 433 -16.56 3.05 -15.68
CA GLY A 433 -17.91 3.60 -15.53
C GLY A 433 -18.88 2.75 -14.68
N THR A 434 -18.49 2.28 -13.49
CA THR A 434 -19.29 1.36 -12.67
C THR A 434 -19.49 1.84 -11.22
N GLY A 435 -19.75 3.14 -11.00
CA GLY A 435 -20.58 3.51 -9.85
C GLY A 435 -20.54 4.96 -9.33
N LYS A 436 -21.18 5.16 -8.18
CA LYS A 436 -21.32 6.47 -7.52
C LYS A 436 -19.96 7.06 -7.11
N ASN A 437 -19.75 8.34 -7.44
CA ASN A 437 -18.53 9.13 -7.22
C ASN A 437 -18.26 9.41 -5.74
N LYS A 438 -16.99 9.41 -5.30
CA LYS A 438 -16.54 10.01 -4.02
C LYS A 438 -16.62 11.56 -3.98
N ARG A 439 -17.09 12.20 -5.07
CA ARG A 439 -17.21 13.67 -5.20
C ARG A 439 -17.97 14.34 -4.05
N LYS A 440 -18.98 13.67 -3.47
CA LYS A 440 -19.91 14.28 -2.51
C LYS A 440 -19.23 14.75 -1.21
N LEU A 441 -18.40 13.92 -0.58
CA LEU A 441 -17.82 14.21 0.74
C LEU A 441 -16.83 15.39 0.75
N THR A 442 -16.07 15.56 -0.34
CA THR A 442 -15.04 16.61 -0.46
C THR A 442 -15.60 17.99 -0.78
N VAL A 443 -16.76 18.11 -1.43
CA VAL A 443 -17.24 19.41 -1.97
C VAL A 443 -18.53 19.92 -1.31
N GLU A 444 -19.20 19.11 -0.47
CA GLU A 444 -20.48 19.46 0.16
C GLU A 444 -20.33 19.99 1.60
N ASN A 445 -19.12 20.00 2.18
CA ASN A 445 -18.91 20.47 3.55
C ASN A 445 -18.73 22.00 3.64
N LYS A 446 -18.98 22.56 4.84
CA LYS A 446 -18.94 24.01 5.08
C LYS A 446 -17.56 24.61 4.86
N VAL A 447 -16.49 23.92 5.27
CA VAL A 447 -15.11 24.39 5.09
C VAL A 447 -14.75 24.52 3.61
N TYR A 448 -15.13 23.54 2.78
CA TYR A 448 -14.97 23.63 1.32
C TYR A 448 -15.69 24.87 0.78
N GLN A 449 -16.97 25.06 1.11
CA GLN A 449 -17.74 26.20 0.60
C GLN A 449 -17.13 27.54 1.04
N ARG A 450 -16.64 27.62 2.27
CA ARG A 450 -16.02 28.82 2.85
C ARG A 450 -14.67 29.17 2.22
N TYR A 451 -13.82 28.17 1.96
CA TYR A 451 -12.42 28.42 1.58
C TYR A 451 -12.06 28.06 0.14
N LYS A 452 -12.96 27.47 -0.68
CA LYS A 452 -12.65 27.06 -2.07
C LYS A 452 -12.10 28.17 -2.94
N GLU A 453 -12.58 29.41 -2.76
CA GLU A 453 -12.12 30.56 -3.54
C GLU A 453 -10.74 31.03 -3.08
N LEU A 454 -10.46 30.88 -1.78
CA LEU A 454 -9.21 31.29 -1.15
C LEU A 454 -8.05 30.33 -1.47
N ILE A 455 -8.31 29.02 -1.52
CA ILE A 455 -7.26 28.00 -1.75
C ILE A 455 -7.41 27.25 -3.09
N SER A 456 -8.38 27.66 -3.92
CA SER A 456 -8.66 27.10 -5.25
C SER A 456 -8.65 25.57 -5.28
N LYS A 457 -7.89 24.95 -6.19
CA LYS A 457 -7.87 23.50 -6.41
C LYS A 457 -7.43 22.70 -5.19
N ALA A 458 -6.68 23.28 -4.25
CA ALA A 458 -6.32 22.60 -3.01
C ALA A 458 -7.55 22.24 -2.17
N SER A 459 -8.64 23.00 -2.29
CA SER A 459 -9.91 22.68 -1.62
C SER A 459 -10.48 21.32 -2.01
N ASN A 460 -10.06 20.71 -3.12
CA ASN A 460 -10.54 19.37 -3.50
C ASN A 460 -9.95 18.23 -2.64
N GLU A 461 -8.98 18.50 -1.77
CA GLU A 461 -8.32 17.51 -0.92
C GLU A 461 -8.70 17.70 0.55
N LEU A 462 -9.22 16.65 1.19
CA LEU A 462 -9.73 16.75 2.57
C LEU A 462 -8.65 17.20 3.56
N PHE A 463 -7.43 16.64 3.52
CA PHE A 463 -6.36 17.08 4.42
C PHE A 463 -6.08 18.59 4.29
N ALA A 464 -6.22 19.18 3.10
CA ALA A 464 -6.00 20.61 2.89
C ALA A 464 -7.13 21.44 3.52
N GLN A 465 -8.36 20.93 3.49
CA GLN A 465 -9.51 21.54 4.18
C GLN A 465 -9.35 21.53 5.71
N PHE A 466 -8.84 20.44 6.27
CA PHE A 466 -8.49 20.39 7.71
C PHE A 466 -7.44 21.45 8.06
N LEU A 467 -6.32 21.48 7.32
CA LEU A 467 -5.22 22.42 7.58
C LEU A 467 -5.64 23.88 7.40
N ILE A 468 -6.42 24.21 6.38
CA ILE A 468 -6.88 25.60 6.19
C ILE A 468 -7.80 26.02 7.34
N ARG A 469 -8.74 25.17 7.76
CA ARG A 469 -9.62 25.47 8.91
C ARG A 469 -8.80 25.71 10.18
N ILE A 470 -7.82 24.86 10.47
CA ILE A 470 -6.93 25.04 11.63
C ILE A 470 -6.21 26.39 11.54
N SER A 471 -5.60 26.71 10.40
CA SER A 471 -4.83 27.95 10.26
C SER A 471 -5.67 29.23 10.38
N GLN A 472 -6.92 29.20 9.92
CA GLN A 472 -7.80 30.37 9.88
C GLN A 472 -8.63 30.52 11.16
N GLU A 473 -9.06 29.42 11.77
CA GLU A 473 -9.98 29.42 12.93
C GLU A 473 -9.26 29.12 14.26
N ILE A 474 -8.06 28.55 14.23
CA ILE A 474 -7.22 28.24 15.40
C ILE A 474 -5.78 28.78 15.18
N PRO A 475 -5.60 30.09 14.94
CA PRO A 475 -4.27 30.64 14.63
C PRO A 475 -3.30 30.48 15.81
N ASN A 476 -1.99 30.56 15.57
CA ASN A 476 -0.93 30.47 16.59
C ASN A 476 -0.72 29.09 17.26
N CYS A 477 -1.58 28.11 17.00
CA CYS A 477 -1.37 26.73 17.46
C CYS A 477 -0.19 26.05 16.74
N LYS A 478 0.21 24.87 17.22
CA LYS A 478 1.14 23.96 16.54
C LYS A 478 0.34 22.88 15.83
N ILE A 479 0.90 22.33 14.76
CA ILE A 479 0.28 21.23 14.03
C ILE A 479 1.31 20.13 13.83
N GLY A 480 1.03 18.93 14.33
CA GLY A 480 1.71 17.70 13.94
C GLY A 480 0.78 16.93 13.01
N ASN A 481 1.05 16.84 11.71
CA ASN A 481 0.12 16.17 10.81
C ASN A 481 0.78 15.15 9.87
N PHE A 482 0.07 14.07 9.56
CA PHE A 482 0.36 13.23 8.39
C PHE A 482 -0.41 13.74 7.17
N SER A 483 0.22 13.87 6.00
CA SER A 483 -0.48 14.15 4.73
C SER A 483 0.37 13.89 3.50
N LYS A 484 -0.23 13.99 2.30
CA LYS A 484 0.54 14.07 1.05
C LYS A 484 1.37 15.35 1.05
N ILE A 485 2.59 15.31 0.50
CA ILE A 485 3.46 16.48 0.36
C ILE A 485 3.00 17.53 -0.67
N LYS A 486 1.79 17.41 -1.22
CA LYS A 486 1.24 18.33 -2.24
C LYS A 486 1.21 19.78 -1.75
N ILE A 487 0.99 20.01 -0.45
CA ILE A 487 0.98 21.36 0.15
C ILE A 487 2.30 22.10 -0.04
N LEU A 488 3.42 21.38 -0.09
CA LEU A 488 4.75 21.99 -0.22
C LEU A 488 5.12 22.30 -1.68
N GLN A 489 4.85 21.38 -2.62
CA GLN A 489 5.45 21.45 -3.96
C GLN A 489 4.48 21.38 -5.14
N SER A 490 3.19 21.06 -4.94
CA SER A 490 2.26 20.93 -6.08
C SER A 490 1.84 22.29 -6.64
N ALA A 491 1.85 22.44 -7.96
CA ALA A 491 1.37 23.66 -8.63
C ALA A 491 -0.11 23.99 -8.32
N ASN A 492 -0.97 22.97 -8.15
CA ASN A 492 -2.39 23.19 -7.79
C ASN A 492 -2.58 23.72 -6.35
N PHE A 493 -1.52 23.77 -5.55
CA PHE A 493 -1.50 24.22 -4.16
C PHE A 493 -0.78 25.57 -4.00
N SER A 494 -0.46 26.29 -5.09
CA SER A 494 0.22 27.60 -5.02
C SER A 494 -0.55 28.61 -4.16
N GLN A 495 -1.85 28.78 -4.42
CA GLN A 495 -2.73 29.68 -3.65
C GLN A 495 -2.92 29.20 -2.21
N PHE A 496 -2.94 27.88 -1.96
CA PHE A 496 -2.95 27.36 -0.60
C PHE A 496 -1.72 27.82 0.19
N ARG A 497 -0.52 27.77 -0.41
CA ARG A 497 0.73 28.25 0.22
C ARG A 497 0.77 29.76 0.42
N GLU A 498 -0.01 30.53 -0.34
CA GLU A 498 -0.11 31.98 -0.13
C GLU A 498 -0.84 32.31 1.18
N VAL A 499 -1.73 31.43 1.61
CA VAL A 499 -2.61 31.62 2.77
C VAL A 499 -2.14 30.85 3.99
N PHE A 500 -1.72 29.59 3.80
CA PHE A 500 -1.17 28.74 4.86
C PHE A 500 0.31 29.10 5.06
N ARG A 501 0.58 29.98 6.03
CA ARG A 501 1.92 30.55 6.29
C ARG A 501 2.58 30.04 7.58
N PHE A 502 2.05 28.99 8.20
CA PHE A 502 2.68 28.44 9.40
C PHE A 502 4.12 27.99 9.06
N LYS A 503 5.06 28.22 9.98
CA LYS A 503 6.46 27.83 9.80
C LYS A 503 6.63 26.32 9.91
N LEU A 504 7.23 25.69 8.90
CA LEU A 504 7.57 24.27 8.95
C LEU A 504 8.87 24.09 9.73
N LYS A 505 8.83 23.39 10.88
CA LYS A 505 9.99 23.18 11.75
C LYS A 505 10.75 21.91 11.44
N LYS A 506 10.02 20.80 11.21
CA LYS A 506 10.59 19.49 10.84
C LYS A 506 9.62 18.69 9.98
N ILE A 507 10.17 17.78 9.19
CA ILE A 507 9.41 16.83 8.37
C ILE A 507 10.18 15.50 8.22
N PHE A 508 9.46 14.39 8.16
CA PHE A 508 9.97 13.13 7.60
C PHE A 508 9.03 12.54 6.56
N LEU A 509 9.55 11.71 5.67
CA LEU A 509 8.83 11.03 4.59
C LEU A 509 8.85 9.51 4.76
N VAL A 510 7.69 8.90 4.57
CA VAL A 510 7.48 7.44 4.61
C VAL A 510 6.68 6.96 3.40
N PRO A 511 6.80 5.68 3.00
CA PRO A 511 6.09 5.15 1.85
C PRO A 511 4.58 5.06 2.12
N SER A 512 3.75 5.58 1.22
CA SER A 512 2.29 5.64 1.41
C SER A 512 1.62 4.28 1.60
N HIS A 513 2.16 3.22 0.98
CA HIS A 513 1.64 1.86 1.06
C HIS A 513 1.83 1.21 2.44
N THR A 514 2.49 1.89 3.38
CA THR A 514 2.54 1.47 4.79
C THR A 514 1.29 1.88 5.58
N PHE A 515 0.47 2.80 5.06
CA PHE A 515 -0.78 3.22 5.68
C PHE A 515 -1.94 2.38 5.15
N ASP A 516 -2.83 1.96 6.04
CA ASP A 516 -4.01 1.17 5.68
C ASP A 516 -4.85 1.89 4.63
N ASN A 517 -5.38 1.12 3.67
CA ASN A 517 -6.27 1.59 2.60
C ASN A 517 -5.63 2.59 1.60
N VAL A 518 -4.30 2.72 1.59
CA VAL A 518 -3.57 3.54 0.61
C VAL A 518 -2.87 2.65 -0.43
N SER A 519 -3.53 2.42 -1.57
CA SER A 519 -2.98 1.60 -2.66
C SER A 519 -2.01 2.32 -3.60
N GLY A 520 -1.83 3.63 -3.44
CA GLY A 520 -0.92 4.43 -4.25
C GLY A 520 0.55 4.29 -3.82
N LYS A 521 1.47 4.63 -4.73
CA LYS A 521 2.92 4.74 -4.47
C LYS A 521 3.32 6.21 -4.47
N PHE A 522 3.33 6.84 -3.31
CA PHE A 522 3.71 8.25 -3.14
C PHE A 522 4.29 8.47 -1.72
N PRO A 523 4.92 9.62 -1.43
CA PRO A 523 5.41 9.87 -0.08
C PRO A 523 4.27 10.45 0.78
N ILE A 524 4.11 9.92 1.98
CA ILE A 524 3.37 10.57 3.06
C ILE A 524 4.39 11.27 3.95
N GLY A 525 4.16 12.55 4.24
CA GLY A 525 4.97 13.32 5.16
C GLY A 525 4.31 13.41 6.54
N PHE A 526 5.11 13.38 7.59
CA PHE A 526 4.72 13.93 8.89
C PHE A 526 5.35 15.31 9.05
N PHE A 527 4.55 16.32 9.32
CA PHE A 527 4.96 17.73 9.36
C PHE A 527 4.75 18.28 10.76
N VAL A 528 5.74 19.02 11.28
CA VAL A 528 5.61 19.79 12.52
C VAL A 528 5.61 21.28 12.17
N TRP A 529 4.45 21.91 12.28
CA TRP A 529 4.22 23.32 11.97
C TRP A 529 4.09 24.17 13.22
N ASP A 530 4.55 25.41 13.13
CA ASP A 530 4.44 26.42 14.16
C ASP A 530 3.70 27.66 13.64
N GLY A 531 2.46 27.82 14.09
CA GLY A 531 1.61 28.95 13.71
C GLY A 531 1.93 30.28 14.38
N MET A 532 2.92 30.34 15.29
CA MET A 532 3.38 31.62 15.85
C MET A 532 4.18 32.44 14.85
N TYR A 533 4.70 31.79 13.80
CA TYR A 533 5.47 32.42 12.76
C TYR A 533 4.71 32.33 11.44
N SER A 534 4.73 33.43 10.70
CA SER A 534 4.20 33.51 9.34
C SER A 534 5.37 33.60 8.36
N GLU A 535 5.56 32.58 7.52
CA GLU A 535 6.63 32.57 6.52
C GLU A 535 6.19 31.94 5.18
N GLU A 536 6.86 32.35 4.10
CA GLU A 536 6.76 31.66 2.82
C GLU A 536 7.66 30.43 2.81
N PHE A 537 7.06 29.25 2.70
CA PHE A 537 7.84 28.02 2.50
C PHE A 537 8.64 28.10 1.19
N GLN A 538 9.97 27.95 1.29
CA GLN A 538 10.88 27.86 0.14
C GLN A 538 11.41 26.44 -0.02
N GLU A 539 12.00 25.88 1.02
CA GLU A 539 12.59 24.55 1.02
C GLU A 539 12.71 23.96 2.42
N ILE A 540 12.87 22.64 2.52
CA ILE A 540 13.24 21.93 3.76
C ILE A 540 13.92 20.60 3.43
N GLU A 541 14.84 20.16 4.29
CA GLU A 541 15.35 18.79 4.28
C GLU A 541 14.42 17.86 5.06
N ALA A 542 14.03 16.76 4.42
CA ALA A 542 13.17 15.75 5.00
C ALA A 542 13.92 14.44 5.18
N ASP A 543 13.93 13.88 6.39
CA ASP A 543 14.43 12.53 6.61
C ASP A 543 13.54 11.52 5.89
N VAL A 544 14.16 10.57 5.20
CA VAL A 544 13.44 9.52 4.46
C VAL A 544 13.60 8.20 5.19
N PHE A 545 12.47 7.55 5.47
CA PHE A 545 12.41 6.25 6.13
C PHE A 545 11.88 5.17 5.18
N ASP A 546 12.40 3.94 5.32
CA ASP A 546 11.85 2.77 4.65
C ASP A 546 10.59 2.24 5.35
N THR A 547 10.04 1.10 4.91
CA THR A 547 8.83 0.51 5.51
C THR A 547 9.02 -0.04 6.92
N PHE A 548 10.25 -0.12 7.42
CA PHE A 548 10.61 -0.65 8.74
C PHE A 548 11.05 0.45 9.71
N GLY A 549 10.91 1.72 9.32
CA GLY A 549 11.31 2.86 10.14
C GLY A 549 12.82 3.03 10.26
N LYS A 550 13.60 2.45 9.33
CA LYS A 550 15.01 2.77 9.20
C LYS A 550 15.18 4.01 8.32
N LYS A 551 15.93 5.00 8.81
CA LYS A 551 16.33 6.16 8.01
C LYS A 551 17.25 5.69 6.87
N ILE A 552 16.85 5.96 5.64
CA ILE A 552 17.57 5.58 4.41
C ILE A 552 18.20 6.75 3.68
N GLY A 553 17.87 8.00 4.06
CA GLY A 553 18.45 9.18 3.46
C GLY A 553 17.78 10.47 3.91
N VAL A 554 18.09 11.54 3.19
CA VAL A 554 17.50 12.86 3.32
C VAL A 554 17.08 13.30 1.92
N LYS A 555 15.94 13.99 1.82
CA LYS A 555 15.41 14.55 0.58
C LYS A 555 15.09 16.02 0.76
N SER A 556 15.59 16.86 -0.13
CA SER A 556 15.19 18.25 -0.22
C SER A 556 13.79 18.37 -0.86
N VAL A 557 12.93 19.15 -0.22
CA VAL A 557 11.56 19.42 -0.68
C VAL A 557 11.45 20.91 -0.96
N PHE A 558 11.07 21.28 -2.18
CA PHE A 558 11.07 22.67 -2.65
C PHE A 558 9.67 23.19 -2.96
N SER A 559 9.45 24.47 -2.66
CA SER A 559 8.33 25.24 -3.18
C SER A 559 8.60 25.62 -4.63
N LEU A 560 7.70 25.23 -5.53
CA LEU A 560 7.91 25.41 -6.96
C LEU A 560 7.14 26.58 -7.57
N ASN A 561 6.59 27.46 -6.73
CA ASN A 561 5.76 28.60 -7.15
C ASN A 561 6.45 29.54 -8.15
N ARG A 562 7.80 29.61 -8.12
CA ARG A 562 8.60 30.53 -8.94
C ARG A 562 9.16 29.88 -10.21
N PHE A 563 8.88 28.60 -10.45
CA PHE A 563 9.47 27.86 -11.56
C PHE A 563 8.46 27.63 -12.68
N ILE A 564 8.97 27.69 -13.92
CA ILE A 564 8.20 27.40 -15.12
C ILE A 564 8.15 25.88 -15.30
N PRO A 565 6.97 25.24 -15.41
CA PRO A 565 6.89 23.81 -15.64
C PRO A 565 7.35 23.42 -17.07
N LEU A 566 7.85 22.19 -17.23
CA LEU A 566 8.37 21.68 -18.52
C LEU A 566 7.31 21.57 -19.64
N SER A 567 6.02 21.70 -19.32
CA SER A 567 4.88 21.47 -20.24
C SER A 567 4.87 22.26 -21.55
N SER A 568 5.58 23.38 -21.67
CA SER A 568 5.69 24.15 -22.93
C SER A 568 6.92 23.79 -23.76
N PHE A 569 7.82 22.95 -23.24
CA PHE A 569 9.08 22.64 -23.89
C PHE A 569 8.87 21.78 -25.14
N GLY A 570 9.34 22.29 -26.28
CA GLY A 570 9.18 21.65 -27.59
C GLY A 570 7.92 22.05 -28.36
N LYS A 571 7.05 22.90 -27.79
CA LYS A 571 5.96 23.50 -28.58
C LYS A 571 6.55 24.45 -29.62
N GLU A 572 6.13 24.29 -30.86
CA GLU A 572 6.37 25.28 -31.91
C GLU A 572 5.28 26.35 -31.87
N GLU A 573 5.64 27.59 -32.19
CA GLU A 573 4.63 28.60 -32.51
C GLU A 573 3.96 28.22 -33.85
N PRO A 574 2.63 28.39 -33.98
CA PRO A 574 1.95 28.12 -35.23
C PRO A 574 2.43 29.13 -36.29
N ASN A 575 3.41 28.75 -37.08
CA ASN A 575 3.79 29.52 -38.26
C ASN A 575 2.68 29.37 -39.30
N GLY A 576 2.02 30.49 -39.64
CA GLY A 576 0.92 30.56 -40.61
C GLY A 576 1.27 30.16 -42.05
N ASN A 577 2.47 29.64 -42.30
CA ASN A 577 2.92 29.18 -43.61
C ASN A 577 2.74 27.65 -43.68
N GLY A 578 1.57 27.22 -44.14
CA GLY A 578 1.19 25.82 -44.24
C GLY A 578 2.08 25.01 -45.18
N ASN A 579 3.01 24.23 -44.63
CA ASN A 579 3.52 22.95 -45.19
C ASN A 579 4.48 22.21 -44.23
N THR A 580 4.25 22.26 -42.90
CA THR A 580 5.08 21.50 -41.96
C THR A 580 4.74 20.01 -42.03
N GLU A 581 5.71 19.19 -42.46
CA GLU A 581 5.59 17.74 -42.38
C GLU A 581 5.78 17.28 -40.93
N TYR A 582 4.72 16.71 -40.36
CA TYR A 582 4.74 16.15 -39.02
C TYR A 582 5.04 14.65 -39.07
N ILE A 583 5.90 14.20 -38.16
CA ILE A 583 6.38 12.82 -38.10
C ILE A 583 5.79 12.02 -36.94
N GLY A 584 5.10 12.68 -36.00
CA GLY A 584 4.52 12.04 -34.82
C GLY A 584 3.84 13.04 -33.91
N HIS A 585 3.30 12.55 -32.80
CA HIS A 585 2.65 13.33 -31.77
C HIS A 585 3.20 12.95 -30.39
N PHE A 586 3.62 13.94 -29.61
CA PHE A 586 4.07 13.79 -28.23
C PHE A 586 2.95 14.21 -27.28
N ALA A 587 2.58 13.30 -26.40
CA ALA A 587 1.64 13.54 -25.31
C ALA A 587 2.37 13.53 -23.97
N ALA A 588 2.04 14.48 -23.10
CA ALA A 588 2.45 14.47 -21.70
C ALA A 588 1.31 15.00 -20.82
N ARG A 589 0.98 14.29 -19.75
CA ARG A 589 0.04 14.78 -18.74
C ARG A 589 0.80 15.12 -17.47
N GLY A 590 0.60 16.31 -16.92
CA GLY A 590 1.30 16.74 -15.71
C GLY A 590 2.80 16.97 -15.93
N ASN A 591 3.45 17.51 -14.91
CA ASN A 591 4.88 17.75 -14.92
C ASN A 591 5.58 16.93 -13.85
N ASP A 592 5.03 15.77 -13.46
CA ASP A 592 5.57 14.94 -12.38
C ASP A 592 5.57 13.45 -12.69
N PHE A 593 6.29 12.69 -11.87
CA PHE A 593 6.38 11.24 -11.97
C PHE A 593 5.03 10.53 -11.74
N GLN A 594 4.08 11.13 -11.01
CA GLN A 594 2.73 10.58 -10.82
C GLN A 594 2.03 10.30 -12.15
N ASN A 595 2.24 11.15 -13.14
CA ASN A 595 1.57 11.07 -14.44
C ASN A 595 2.47 10.51 -15.55
N GLN A 596 3.62 9.93 -15.20
CA GLN A 596 4.64 9.47 -16.13
C GLN A 596 4.14 8.47 -17.19
N ASN A 597 3.17 7.62 -16.85
CA ASN A 597 2.56 6.66 -17.77
C ASN A 597 1.77 7.31 -18.93
N ALA A 598 1.47 8.60 -18.83
CA ALA A 598 0.82 9.42 -19.85
C ALA A 598 1.81 10.28 -20.65
N VAL A 599 3.12 10.01 -20.54
CA VAL A 599 4.17 10.59 -21.37
C VAL A 599 4.55 9.59 -22.45
N PHE A 600 4.19 9.83 -23.70
CA PHE A 600 4.47 8.92 -24.82
C PHE A 600 4.49 9.65 -26.16
N ILE A 601 5.03 8.99 -27.18
CA ILE A 601 4.95 9.40 -28.58
C ILE A 601 4.07 8.41 -29.33
N ASP A 602 3.18 8.87 -30.19
CA ASP A 602 2.34 8.04 -31.06
C ASP A 602 2.05 8.73 -32.41
N ASN A 603 1.30 8.04 -33.28
CA ASN A 603 0.94 8.54 -34.61
C ASN A 603 -0.01 9.75 -34.53
N ILE A 604 0.13 10.67 -35.47
CA ILE A 604 -0.67 11.92 -35.57
C ILE A 604 -2.18 11.63 -35.75
N THR A 605 -2.50 10.49 -36.35
CA THR A 605 -3.87 10.04 -36.64
C THR A 605 -4.66 9.66 -35.39
N LYS A 606 -4.01 9.50 -34.22
CA LYS A 606 -4.71 9.15 -32.97
C LYS A 606 -5.50 10.31 -32.40
N GLN A 607 -6.70 10.00 -31.92
CA GLN A 607 -7.51 10.95 -31.17
C GLN A 607 -6.81 11.36 -29.87
N TRP A 608 -6.67 12.67 -29.70
CA TRP A 608 -6.07 13.23 -28.49
C TRP A 608 -7.02 13.06 -27.32
N LYS A 609 -6.49 12.52 -26.22
CA LYS A 609 -7.25 12.44 -24.97
C LYS A 609 -7.35 13.83 -24.35
N GLY A 610 -8.49 14.15 -23.75
CA GLY A 610 -8.68 15.46 -23.12
C GLY A 610 -7.70 15.72 -21.95
N GLY A 611 -7.10 16.91 -21.95
CA GLY A 611 -6.21 17.43 -20.92
C GLY A 611 -4.74 17.00 -21.07
N GLY A 612 -3.82 17.82 -20.56
CA GLY A 612 -2.38 17.62 -20.75
C GLY A 612 -1.83 18.44 -21.91
N VAL A 613 -0.61 18.11 -22.32
CA VAL A 613 0.14 18.74 -23.41
C VAL A 613 0.18 17.79 -24.59
N HIS A 614 -0.12 18.33 -25.76
CA HIS A 614 -0.10 17.65 -27.05
C HIS A 614 0.75 18.48 -28.00
N ILE A 615 1.80 17.88 -28.55
CA ILE A 615 2.78 18.54 -29.43
C ILE A 615 2.91 17.71 -30.69
N LEU A 616 2.66 18.33 -31.85
CA LEU A 616 2.99 17.72 -33.13
C LEU A 616 4.51 17.83 -33.35
N ILE A 617 5.12 16.72 -33.75
CA ILE A 617 6.57 16.58 -33.89
C ILE A 617 6.93 16.83 -35.34
N SER A 618 7.88 17.72 -35.60
CA SER A 618 8.46 18.02 -36.91
C SER A 618 9.99 17.95 -36.83
N SER A 619 10.68 18.15 -37.95
CA SER A 619 12.14 18.29 -37.95
C SER A 619 12.65 19.48 -37.10
N LYS A 620 11.82 20.52 -36.91
CA LYS A 620 12.18 21.77 -36.22
C LYS A 620 12.18 21.59 -34.70
N ASN A 621 11.26 20.80 -34.13
CA ASN A 621 11.18 20.57 -32.67
C ASN A 621 11.60 19.18 -32.18
N LEU A 622 11.94 18.23 -33.06
CA LEU A 622 12.29 16.86 -32.70
C LEU A 622 13.32 16.78 -31.55
N HIS A 623 14.39 17.57 -31.61
CA HIS A 623 15.44 17.59 -30.58
C HIS A 623 14.89 18.01 -29.20
N LYS A 624 14.04 19.05 -29.12
CA LYS A 624 13.40 19.46 -27.85
C LYS A 624 12.41 18.42 -27.35
N VAL A 625 11.63 17.81 -28.24
CA VAL A 625 10.70 16.73 -27.86
C VAL A 625 11.47 15.51 -27.35
N ALA A 626 12.57 15.13 -28.00
CA ALA A 626 13.42 14.03 -27.58
C ALA A 626 14.03 14.28 -26.18
N ILE A 627 14.51 15.49 -25.91
CA ILE A 627 14.97 15.87 -24.57
C ILE A 627 13.82 15.76 -23.56
N SER A 628 12.66 16.38 -23.83
CA SER A 628 11.48 16.32 -22.95
C SER A 628 11.08 14.89 -22.63
N PHE A 629 11.11 14.01 -23.63
CA PHE A 629 10.78 12.60 -23.49
C PHE A 629 11.84 11.86 -22.66
N ALA A 630 13.12 12.04 -22.97
CA ALA A 630 14.23 11.36 -22.31
C ALA A 630 14.37 11.79 -20.85
N VAL A 631 14.36 13.09 -20.54
CA VAL A 631 14.48 13.57 -19.15
C VAL A 631 13.34 13.06 -18.25
N ARG A 632 12.15 12.86 -18.83
CA ARG A 632 11.01 12.31 -18.10
C ARG A 632 11.16 10.80 -17.85
N HIS A 633 11.75 10.04 -18.76
CA HIS A 633 11.78 8.57 -18.72
C HIS A 633 13.11 7.95 -18.29
N CYS A 634 14.22 8.70 -18.28
CA CYS A 634 15.53 8.17 -17.90
C CYS A 634 15.64 7.85 -16.40
N ILE A 635 14.90 8.59 -15.55
CA ILE A 635 14.83 8.35 -14.11
C ILE A 635 13.60 7.48 -13.81
N GLU A 636 13.80 6.42 -13.02
CA GLU A 636 12.70 5.53 -12.64
C GLU A 636 11.72 6.23 -11.69
N ALA A 637 10.42 6.08 -11.96
CA ALA A 637 9.38 6.55 -11.05
C ALA A 637 9.33 5.66 -9.80
N THR A 638 9.61 6.24 -8.65
CA THR A 638 9.57 5.60 -7.33
C THR A 638 8.45 6.23 -6.49
N TRP A 639 8.15 5.64 -5.33
CA TRP A 639 7.23 6.27 -4.38
C TRP A 639 7.77 7.62 -3.88
N LEU A 640 9.09 7.81 -3.84
CA LEU A 640 9.72 8.99 -3.26
C LEU A 640 9.69 10.18 -4.20
N ASN A 641 9.90 9.96 -5.51
CA ASN A 641 9.90 11.03 -6.52
C ASN A 641 8.53 11.26 -7.18
N ASP A 642 7.48 10.55 -6.78
CA ASP A 642 6.11 10.65 -7.35
C ASP A 642 5.58 12.10 -7.48
N ARG A 643 6.05 13.04 -6.65
CA ARG A 643 5.64 14.45 -6.67
C ARG A 643 6.68 15.41 -7.25
N ASP A 644 7.87 14.95 -7.60
CA ASP A 644 8.94 15.82 -8.09
C ASP A 644 8.53 16.36 -9.46
N GLN A 645 8.66 17.68 -9.64
CA GLN A 645 8.17 18.34 -10.84
C GLN A 645 9.32 18.61 -11.81
N PHE A 646 9.12 18.23 -13.06
CA PHE A 646 9.94 18.61 -14.20
C PHE A 646 9.73 20.09 -14.55
N LEU A 647 10.84 20.83 -14.58
CA LEU A 647 10.88 22.27 -14.79
C LEU A 647 11.47 22.61 -16.16
N HIS A 648 11.23 23.84 -16.60
CA HIS A 648 11.95 24.42 -17.72
C HIS A 648 13.45 24.50 -17.38
N PRO A 649 14.33 24.04 -18.27
CA PRO A 649 15.76 23.98 -17.99
C PRO A 649 16.42 25.38 -18.01
N ASN A 650 17.64 25.45 -17.49
CA ASN A 650 18.57 26.56 -17.79
C ASN A 650 19.10 26.45 -19.24
N ASP A 651 19.91 27.40 -19.71
CA ASP A 651 20.36 27.42 -21.12
C ASP A 651 21.55 26.48 -21.43
N GLY A 652 22.09 25.77 -20.43
CA GLY A 652 23.28 24.92 -20.59
C GLY A 652 23.10 23.81 -21.63
N TRP A 653 21.93 23.18 -21.68
CA TRP A 653 21.62 22.08 -22.61
C TRP A 653 21.73 22.50 -24.09
N GLN A 654 21.56 23.79 -24.41
CA GLN A 654 21.55 24.27 -25.79
C GLN A 654 22.89 24.04 -26.50
N LYS A 655 24.01 24.04 -25.74
CA LYS A 655 25.36 23.84 -26.25
C LYS A 655 25.85 22.40 -26.11
N ASP A 656 25.18 21.58 -25.31
CA ASP A 656 25.54 20.18 -25.09
C ASP A 656 24.94 19.29 -26.19
N ILE A 657 25.61 19.25 -27.33
CA ILE A 657 25.17 18.48 -28.50
C ILE A 657 25.18 16.97 -28.21
N GLU A 658 26.11 16.47 -27.40
CA GLU A 658 26.15 15.05 -27.01
C GLU A 658 24.89 14.68 -26.23
N PHE A 659 24.51 15.45 -25.21
CA PHE A 659 23.26 15.25 -24.46
C PHE A 659 22.02 15.28 -25.35
N GLN A 660 21.93 16.25 -26.26
CA GLN A 660 20.81 16.35 -27.19
C GLN A 660 20.68 15.09 -28.08
N ASN A 661 21.80 14.61 -28.60
CA ASN A 661 21.85 13.43 -29.46
C ASN A 661 21.56 12.14 -28.66
N ASP A 662 22.08 12.03 -27.44
CA ASP A 662 21.80 10.92 -26.52
C ASP A 662 20.32 10.85 -26.15
N CYS A 663 19.67 11.98 -25.91
CA CYS A 663 18.21 12.04 -25.70
C CYS A 663 17.42 11.54 -26.93
N LEU A 664 17.89 11.83 -28.15
CA LEU A 664 17.27 11.32 -29.37
C LEU A 664 17.43 9.80 -29.48
N ALA A 665 18.64 9.28 -29.26
CA ALA A 665 18.90 7.83 -29.25
C ALA A 665 18.01 7.11 -28.23
N PHE A 666 17.91 7.65 -27.01
CA PHE A 666 17.03 7.13 -25.97
C PHE A 666 15.56 7.11 -26.43
N THR A 667 15.08 8.21 -27.00
CA THR A 667 13.68 8.36 -27.46
C THR A 667 13.32 7.38 -28.57
N LEU A 668 14.23 7.11 -29.50
CA LEU A 668 14.00 6.20 -30.63
C LEU A 668 13.73 4.76 -30.19
N PHE A 669 14.44 4.28 -29.16
CA PHE A 669 14.38 2.88 -28.73
C PHE A 669 13.60 2.67 -27.42
N HIS A 670 13.08 3.74 -26.80
CA HIS A 670 12.31 3.60 -25.58
C HIS A 670 10.91 3.04 -25.84
N SER A 671 10.42 2.21 -24.92
CA SER A 671 9.13 1.51 -25.02
C SER A 671 7.89 2.41 -25.05
N GLN A 672 8.03 3.68 -24.66
CA GLN A 672 6.97 4.70 -24.70
C GLN A 672 6.96 5.51 -26.01
N ASN A 673 7.86 5.22 -26.93
CA ASN A 673 7.64 5.49 -28.34
C ASN A 673 6.73 4.39 -28.90
N ARG A 674 5.48 4.76 -29.17
CA ARG A 674 4.37 3.86 -29.52
C ARG A 674 3.91 4.08 -30.96
N ILE A 675 4.75 4.69 -31.79
CA ILE A 675 4.53 4.78 -33.24
C ILE A 675 4.26 3.39 -33.78
N SER A 676 3.30 3.24 -34.68
CA SER A 676 3.00 1.98 -35.37
C SER A 676 2.82 2.24 -36.86
N SER A 677 3.42 1.40 -37.71
CA SER A 677 3.21 1.43 -39.16
C SER A 677 1.75 1.16 -39.56
N LYS A 678 0.97 0.52 -38.69
CA LYS A 678 -0.45 0.21 -38.91
C LYS A 678 -1.36 1.43 -38.81
N GLU A 679 -0.87 2.53 -38.26
CA GLU A 679 -1.65 3.74 -37.97
C GLU A 679 -1.19 4.95 -38.82
N GLY A 680 -0.28 4.72 -39.77
CA GLY A 680 0.25 5.71 -40.71
C GLY A 680 1.72 5.43 -41.04
N THR A 681 2.30 6.24 -41.94
CA THR A 681 3.70 6.11 -42.34
C THR A 681 4.65 6.20 -41.14
N ASN A 682 5.57 5.24 -41.02
CA ASN A 682 6.55 5.22 -39.95
C ASN A 682 7.80 6.03 -40.34
N HIS A 683 7.92 7.25 -39.81
CA HIS A 683 9.07 8.12 -40.02
C HIS A 683 10.25 7.86 -39.06
N TRP A 684 10.12 6.91 -38.12
CA TRP A 684 11.00 6.77 -36.94
C TRP A 684 12.05 5.66 -37.06
N ILE A 685 12.18 5.01 -38.22
CA ILE A 685 13.22 3.99 -38.46
C ILE A 685 14.59 4.69 -38.55
N PRO A 686 15.54 4.42 -37.63
CA PRO A 686 16.83 5.12 -37.62
C PRO A 686 17.86 4.53 -38.58
N PHE A 687 17.55 3.39 -39.19
CA PHE A 687 18.45 2.65 -40.06
C PHE A 687 18.10 2.83 -41.53
N THR A 688 19.02 2.51 -42.43
CA THR A 688 18.76 2.37 -43.86
C THR A 688 18.35 0.94 -44.20
N GLU A 689 17.73 0.78 -45.36
CA GLU A 689 17.34 -0.53 -45.89
C GLU A 689 18.55 -1.47 -46.02
N GLN A 690 19.72 -0.93 -46.39
CA GLN A 690 20.97 -1.69 -46.49
C GLN A 690 21.50 -2.15 -45.13
N GLU A 691 21.40 -1.33 -44.08
CA GLU A 691 21.90 -1.67 -42.74
C GLU A 691 21.15 -2.86 -42.13
N VAL A 692 19.84 -2.98 -42.42
CA VAL A 692 18.99 -4.06 -41.90
C VAL A 692 18.73 -5.19 -42.91
N ASN A 693 19.27 -5.10 -44.12
CA ASN A 693 18.95 -5.97 -45.26
C ASN A 693 17.44 -6.10 -45.52
N ALA A 694 16.75 -4.96 -45.60
CA ALA A 694 15.32 -4.92 -45.87
C ALA A 694 15.01 -5.47 -47.28
N ARG A 695 13.92 -6.22 -47.39
CA ARG A 695 13.44 -6.82 -48.64
C ARG A 695 12.76 -5.85 -49.61
N ALA A 696 12.43 -4.65 -49.14
CA ALA A 696 11.81 -3.59 -49.93
C ALA A 696 12.21 -2.22 -49.36
N MET A 697 11.92 -1.17 -50.13
CA MET A 697 12.16 0.22 -49.74
C MET A 697 11.26 0.62 -48.56
N PHE A 698 11.79 1.43 -47.64
CA PHE A 698 10.96 2.03 -46.60
C PHE A 698 10.09 3.14 -47.18
N GLU A 699 8.85 3.25 -46.69
CA GLU A 699 7.95 4.35 -47.06
C GLU A 699 8.50 5.71 -46.63
N SER A 700 9.30 5.75 -45.55
CA SER A 700 9.95 6.96 -45.08
C SER A 700 11.37 6.69 -44.60
N ASN A 701 12.28 7.50 -45.13
CA ASN A 701 13.68 7.56 -44.71
C ASN A 701 13.98 8.83 -43.91
N PHE A 702 12.97 9.40 -43.25
CA PHE A 702 13.10 10.67 -42.53
C PHE A 702 14.16 10.60 -41.42
N MET A 703 14.03 9.66 -40.48
CA MET A 703 14.91 9.64 -39.30
C MET A 703 16.36 9.30 -39.64
N SER A 704 16.59 8.32 -40.53
CA SER A 704 17.94 8.00 -41.00
C SER A 704 18.59 9.18 -41.75
N LYS A 705 17.83 9.96 -42.53
CA LYS A 705 18.31 11.21 -43.15
C LYS A 705 18.54 12.31 -42.13
N TYR A 706 17.66 12.47 -41.13
CA TYR A 706 17.82 13.44 -40.05
C TYR A 706 19.13 13.20 -39.29
N ILE A 707 19.37 11.94 -38.90
CA ILE A 707 20.60 11.53 -38.21
C ILE A 707 21.85 11.77 -39.06
N LYS A 708 21.78 11.50 -40.37
CA LYS A 708 22.91 11.67 -41.31
C LYS A 708 23.08 13.12 -41.79
N GLY A 709 22.26 14.07 -41.35
CA GLY A 709 22.30 15.47 -41.81
C GLY A 709 21.90 15.66 -43.29
N LYS A 710 21.07 14.76 -43.83
CA LYS A 710 20.72 14.68 -45.27
C LYS A 710 19.28 15.10 -45.59
N LEU A 711 18.60 15.81 -44.69
CA LEU A 711 17.27 16.37 -44.99
C LEU A 711 17.41 17.52 -46.01
N LYS A 712 16.51 17.55 -47.00
CA LYS A 712 16.47 18.60 -48.02
C LYS A 712 15.57 19.75 -47.53
N PRO A 713 15.86 21.02 -47.90
CA PRO A 713 14.92 22.13 -47.74
C PRO A 713 13.65 21.90 -48.54
N ASN A 714 12.49 22.06 -47.89
CA ASN A 714 11.22 22.08 -48.56
C ASN A 714 10.91 23.52 -48.97
N GLY A 715 11.34 23.88 -50.18
CA GLY A 715 11.04 25.16 -50.82
C GLY A 715 12.26 26.09 -50.97
N ASN A 716 12.17 26.97 -51.96
CA ASN A 716 13.13 28.06 -52.13
C ASN A 716 12.89 29.05 -50.99
N GLY A 717 13.67 28.96 -49.91
CA GLY A 717 13.63 29.97 -48.84
C GLY A 717 13.67 31.38 -49.44
N THR A 718 12.92 32.31 -48.84
CA THR A 718 13.01 33.72 -49.24
C THR A 718 14.43 34.20 -49.00
N LEU A 719 14.95 35.07 -49.89
CA LEU A 719 16.32 35.60 -49.87
C LEU A 719 16.72 36.27 -48.53
N LEU A 720 15.73 36.52 -47.67
CA LEU A 720 15.85 37.21 -46.37
C LEU A 720 15.83 36.25 -45.17
N GLU A 721 15.37 35.00 -45.32
CA GLU A 721 15.35 33.99 -44.24
C GLU A 721 15.52 32.56 -44.81
N PRO A 722 16.77 32.08 -45.00
CA PRO A 722 16.98 30.68 -45.37
C PRO A 722 16.51 29.75 -44.25
N GLU A 723 15.68 28.76 -44.57
CA GLU A 723 15.30 27.70 -43.60
C GLU A 723 16.58 27.03 -43.06
N LYS A 724 16.84 27.20 -41.76
CA LYS A 724 17.96 26.55 -41.07
C LYS A 724 17.67 25.06 -40.87
N ILE A 725 17.87 24.26 -41.92
CA ILE A 725 17.88 22.79 -41.80
C ILE A 725 19.29 22.35 -41.46
N ARG A 726 19.41 21.47 -40.46
CA ARG A 726 20.70 20.91 -40.06
C ARG A 726 21.24 20.01 -41.18
N THR A 727 22.42 20.34 -41.68
CA THR A 727 23.10 19.63 -42.78
C THR A 727 24.28 18.76 -42.31
N THR A 728 24.56 18.75 -41.00
CA THR A 728 25.65 17.97 -40.40
C THR A 728 25.13 16.68 -39.75
N PRO A 729 25.84 15.54 -39.91
CA PRO A 729 25.53 14.31 -39.18
C PRO A 729 25.52 14.50 -37.66
N LEU A 730 24.75 13.67 -36.96
CA LEU A 730 24.75 13.61 -35.50
C LEU A 730 25.87 12.70 -35.00
N ASP A 731 26.66 13.19 -34.06
CA ASP A 731 27.65 12.40 -33.33
C ASP A 731 27.05 11.91 -32.01
N PHE A 732 27.01 10.59 -31.82
CA PHE A 732 26.45 9.96 -30.64
C PHE A 732 27.55 9.53 -29.67
N SER A 733 27.23 9.53 -28.38
CA SER A 733 28.12 8.95 -27.37
C SER A 733 28.30 7.44 -27.55
N PRO A 734 29.34 6.83 -26.95
CA PRO A 734 29.51 5.38 -26.94
C PRO A 734 28.28 4.60 -26.41
N GLU A 735 27.60 5.14 -25.39
CA GLU A 735 26.39 4.56 -24.82
C GLU A 735 25.22 4.61 -25.81
N ALA A 736 25.02 5.76 -26.48
CA ALA A 736 24.00 5.89 -27.52
C ALA A 736 24.30 5.02 -28.74
N THR A 737 25.57 4.94 -29.18
CA THR A 737 26.01 4.01 -30.23
C THR A 737 25.72 2.55 -29.85
N SER A 738 25.91 2.17 -28.58
CA SER A 738 25.58 0.82 -28.10
C SER A 738 24.07 0.53 -28.19
N VAL A 739 23.22 1.53 -27.94
CA VAL A 739 21.76 1.42 -28.15
C VAL A 739 21.43 1.22 -29.62
N PHE A 740 22.04 2.00 -30.53
CA PHE A 740 21.85 1.81 -31.98
C PHE A 740 22.30 0.42 -32.44
N ASN A 741 23.44 -0.07 -31.96
CA ASN A 741 23.96 -1.39 -32.32
C ASN A 741 23.00 -2.52 -31.85
N ALA A 742 22.52 -2.46 -30.61
CA ALA A 742 21.54 -3.43 -30.11
C ALA A 742 20.21 -3.35 -30.87
N GLY A 743 19.75 -2.13 -31.19
CA GLY A 743 18.58 -1.91 -32.04
C GLY A 743 18.76 -2.47 -33.45
N LEU A 744 19.95 -2.29 -34.05
CA LEU A 744 20.25 -2.75 -35.40
C LEU A 744 20.17 -4.27 -35.51
N GLU A 745 20.74 -5.00 -34.53
CA GLU A 745 20.67 -6.47 -34.51
C GLU A 745 19.23 -6.97 -34.32
N LEU A 746 18.42 -6.28 -33.51
CA LEU A 746 16.99 -6.57 -33.38
C LEU A 746 16.24 -6.37 -34.71
N TRP A 747 16.50 -5.27 -35.43
CA TRP A 747 15.87 -5.02 -36.72
C TRP A 747 16.31 -6.02 -37.77
N LYS A 748 17.61 -6.34 -37.87
CA LYS A 748 18.12 -7.40 -38.77
C LYS A 748 17.44 -8.73 -38.48
N TYR A 749 17.27 -9.10 -37.21
CA TYR A 749 16.58 -10.32 -36.83
C TYR A 749 15.10 -10.31 -37.24
N TYR A 750 14.42 -9.19 -37.07
CA TYR A 750 13.03 -9.01 -37.50
C TYR A 750 12.87 -9.10 -39.03
N HIS A 751 13.78 -8.48 -39.81
CA HIS A 751 13.72 -8.52 -41.27
C HIS A 751 14.01 -9.90 -41.88
N ARG A 752 14.61 -10.83 -41.12
CA ARG A 752 14.76 -12.24 -41.53
C ARG A 752 13.47 -13.06 -41.46
N GLN A 753 12.44 -12.55 -40.78
CA GLN A 753 11.18 -13.27 -40.63
C GLN A 753 10.34 -13.21 -41.91
N GLU A 754 9.70 -14.32 -42.28
CA GLU A 754 8.97 -14.47 -43.57
C GLU A 754 7.87 -13.42 -43.77
N ASN A 755 7.18 -13.03 -42.70
CA ASN A 755 6.04 -12.10 -42.73
C ASN A 755 6.36 -10.73 -42.11
N CYS A 756 7.60 -10.25 -42.19
CA CYS A 756 7.99 -8.95 -41.64
C CYS A 756 7.35 -7.75 -42.38
N ASP A 757 6.81 -6.78 -41.65
CA ASP A 757 6.44 -5.49 -42.25
C ASP A 757 7.71 -4.65 -42.40
N VAL A 758 8.08 -4.29 -43.63
CA VAL A 758 9.33 -3.54 -43.88
C VAL A 758 9.33 -2.17 -43.20
N ASN A 759 8.16 -1.62 -42.89
CA ASN A 759 8.01 -0.32 -42.24
C ASN A 759 7.84 -0.43 -40.71
N ALA A 760 8.04 -1.62 -40.13
CA ALA A 760 7.79 -1.85 -38.70
C ALA A 760 8.61 -0.92 -37.79
N SER A 761 7.92 -0.33 -36.82
CA SER A 761 8.54 0.37 -35.69
C SER A 761 9.02 -0.61 -34.61
N LEU A 762 9.73 -0.12 -33.58
CA LEU A 762 10.03 -0.93 -32.39
C LEU A 762 8.76 -1.50 -31.76
N TYR A 763 7.68 -0.71 -31.72
CA TYR A 763 6.40 -1.15 -31.17
C TYR A 763 5.83 -2.32 -31.98
N ASP A 764 5.86 -2.24 -33.31
CA ASP A 764 5.36 -3.30 -34.20
C ASP A 764 6.20 -4.57 -34.11
N ILE A 765 7.53 -4.44 -34.06
CA ILE A 765 8.46 -5.56 -33.84
C ILE A 765 8.12 -6.26 -32.50
N ARG A 766 7.88 -5.49 -31.44
CA ARG A 766 7.46 -6.07 -30.15
C ARG A 766 6.10 -6.77 -30.24
N VAL A 767 5.12 -6.18 -30.93
CA VAL A 767 3.81 -6.81 -31.14
C VAL A 767 3.95 -8.12 -31.91
N TYR A 768 4.83 -8.17 -32.92
CA TYR A 768 5.07 -9.37 -33.72
C TYR A 768 5.52 -10.55 -32.85
N PHE A 769 6.55 -10.36 -32.02
CA PHE A 769 7.10 -11.43 -31.19
C PHE A 769 6.31 -11.72 -29.91
N GLN A 770 5.71 -10.70 -29.28
CA GLN A 770 5.00 -10.85 -28.00
C GLN A 770 3.53 -11.24 -28.21
N GLY A 771 2.93 -10.85 -29.33
CA GLY A 771 1.49 -10.99 -29.56
C GLY A 771 0.65 -10.12 -28.61
N ARG A 772 -0.66 -10.31 -28.66
CA ARG A 772 -1.65 -9.66 -27.78
C ARG A 772 -2.50 -10.71 -27.08
N ASN A 773 -2.99 -10.40 -25.89
CA ASN A 773 -3.97 -11.20 -25.17
C ASN A 773 -5.40 -10.96 -25.70
N GLU A 774 -6.37 -11.70 -25.17
CA GLU A 774 -7.80 -11.60 -25.52
C GLU A 774 -8.37 -10.19 -25.34
N ALA A 775 -7.84 -9.41 -24.38
CA ALA A 775 -8.21 -8.01 -24.15
C ALA A 775 -7.49 -7.01 -25.08
N GLY A 776 -6.73 -7.49 -26.07
CA GLY A 776 -5.99 -6.67 -27.02
C GLY A 776 -4.71 -6.03 -26.45
N LYS A 777 -4.29 -6.37 -25.23
CA LYS A 777 -3.06 -5.86 -24.60
C LYS A 777 -1.85 -6.71 -25.03
N MET A 778 -0.74 -6.05 -25.36
CA MET A 778 0.52 -6.73 -25.68
C MET A 778 0.96 -7.62 -24.51
N ASN A 779 1.39 -8.86 -24.80
CA ASN A 779 1.90 -9.75 -23.77
C ASN A 779 3.27 -9.27 -23.26
N ASN A 780 3.62 -9.60 -22.02
CA ASN A 780 4.91 -9.18 -21.44
C ASN A 780 6.08 -10.09 -21.85
N LYS A 781 5.79 -11.26 -22.43
CA LYS A 781 6.75 -12.31 -22.78
C LYS A 781 6.53 -12.74 -24.22
N SER A 782 7.61 -13.24 -24.83
CA SER A 782 7.59 -13.97 -26.11
C SER A 782 8.15 -15.36 -25.85
N ALA A 783 7.78 -16.33 -26.68
CA ALA A 783 8.40 -17.66 -26.71
C ALA A 783 9.70 -17.69 -27.54
N ASP A 784 9.99 -16.63 -28.31
CA ASP A 784 11.21 -16.52 -29.10
C ASP A 784 12.39 -16.11 -28.20
N GLU A 785 13.29 -17.06 -27.93
CA GLU A 785 14.48 -16.87 -27.09
C GLU A 785 15.49 -15.90 -27.71
N THR A 786 15.64 -15.92 -29.04
CA THR A 786 16.59 -15.04 -29.76
C THR A 786 16.13 -13.59 -29.67
N TYR A 787 14.84 -13.36 -29.91
CA TYR A 787 14.20 -12.06 -29.68
C TYR A 787 14.34 -11.61 -28.22
N HIS A 788 14.15 -12.54 -27.26
CA HIS A 788 14.30 -12.22 -25.85
C HIS A 788 15.71 -11.70 -25.52
N GLN A 789 16.74 -12.35 -26.07
CA GLN A 789 18.13 -11.93 -25.91
C GLN A 789 18.38 -10.54 -26.50
N PHE A 790 18.00 -10.29 -27.76
CA PHE A 790 18.17 -8.96 -28.38
C PHE A 790 17.42 -7.84 -27.64
N MET A 791 16.21 -8.13 -27.14
CA MET A 791 15.48 -7.17 -26.30
C MET A 791 16.13 -6.94 -24.94
N ALA A 792 16.73 -7.97 -24.34
CA ALA A 792 17.48 -7.83 -23.09
C ALA A 792 18.73 -6.94 -23.29
N ASP A 793 19.45 -7.15 -24.39
CA ASP A 793 20.62 -6.34 -24.75
C ASP A 793 20.24 -4.88 -25.03
N LEU A 794 19.14 -4.65 -25.76
CA LEU A 794 18.63 -3.29 -26.00
C LEU A 794 18.22 -2.60 -24.69
N ARG A 795 17.52 -3.31 -23.79
CA ARG A 795 17.13 -2.76 -22.47
C ARG A 795 18.35 -2.45 -21.60
N LYS A 796 19.38 -3.30 -21.64
CA LYS A 796 20.63 -3.07 -20.93
C LYS A 796 21.35 -1.83 -21.45
N ALA A 797 21.47 -1.68 -22.77
CA ALA A 797 22.06 -0.49 -23.40
C ALA A 797 21.27 0.78 -23.07
N LEU A 798 19.93 0.74 -23.13
CA LEU A 798 19.07 1.87 -22.75
C LEU A 798 19.24 2.26 -21.29
N LYS A 799 19.43 1.29 -20.38
CA LYS A 799 19.68 1.57 -18.96
C LYS A 799 21.00 2.30 -18.75
N LEU A 800 22.06 1.90 -19.45
CA LEU A 800 23.35 2.59 -19.39
C LEU A 800 23.26 4.01 -19.97
N LEU A 801 22.57 4.18 -21.09
CA LEU A 801 22.31 5.51 -21.66
C LEU A 801 21.48 6.40 -20.71
N ALA A 802 20.47 5.83 -20.04
CA ALA A 802 19.69 6.55 -19.04
C ALA A 802 20.54 7.04 -17.87
N GLN A 803 21.45 6.19 -17.36
CA GLN A 803 22.40 6.55 -16.29
C GLN A 803 23.35 7.68 -16.71
N LYS A 804 23.68 7.80 -17.99
CA LYS A 804 24.45 8.91 -18.54
C LYS A 804 23.63 10.21 -18.67
N ILE A 805 22.36 10.10 -19.07
CA ILE A 805 21.45 11.25 -19.22
C ILE A 805 21.05 11.82 -17.85
N GLU A 806 20.86 10.98 -16.84
CA GLU A 806 20.33 11.36 -15.52
C GLU A 806 21.07 12.53 -14.83
N PRO A 807 22.41 12.56 -14.72
CA PRO A 807 23.12 13.71 -14.15
C PRO A 807 22.83 15.04 -14.86
N LYS A 808 22.65 15.01 -16.18
CA LYS A 808 22.33 16.20 -16.99
C LYS A 808 20.93 16.75 -16.71
N VAL A 809 19.99 15.90 -16.26
CA VAL A 809 18.64 16.34 -15.83
C VAL A 809 18.76 17.34 -14.67
N TYR A 810 19.64 17.07 -13.71
CA TYR A 810 19.88 17.95 -12.58
C TYR A 810 20.77 19.16 -12.95
N GLU A 811 21.84 18.93 -13.73
CA GLU A 811 22.75 20.00 -14.21
C GLU A 811 21.99 21.10 -14.97
N TYR A 812 21.06 20.70 -15.84
CA TYR A 812 20.24 21.63 -16.62
C TYR A 812 18.96 22.06 -15.91
N ALA A 813 18.79 21.72 -14.64
CA ALA A 813 17.66 22.09 -13.79
C ALA A 813 16.29 21.63 -14.32
N PHE A 814 16.24 20.55 -15.11
CA PHE A 814 14.98 19.86 -15.42
C PHE A 814 14.35 19.27 -14.15
N LEU A 815 15.17 18.88 -13.18
CA LEU A 815 14.75 18.56 -11.80
C LEU A 815 15.63 19.34 -10.81
N LYS A 816 15.09 19.58 -9.61
CA LYS A 816 15.86 20.06 -8.47
C LYS A 816 16.42 18.88 -7.67
N GLN A 817 17.60 19.07 -7.09
CA GLN A 817 18.28 18.10 -6.24
C GLN A 817 18.11 18.49 -4.77
#